data_AF-A0A9D6FRP7-F1
#
_entry.id   AF-A0A9D6FRP7-F1
#
_cell.length_a   1.000
_cell.length_b   1.000
_cell.length_c   1.000
_cell.angle_alpha   90.00
_cell.angle_beta   90.00
_cell.angle_gamma   90.00
#
_symmetry.space_group_name_H-M   'P 1'
#
loop_
_entity.id
_entity.type
_entity.pdbx_description
1 polymer ?
#
loop_
_entity_poly.entity_id
_entity_poly.type
_entity_poly.pdbx_seq_one_letter_code
_entity_poly.pdbx_strand_id
1 'polypeptide(L)'
;MTRNGGWTSLLREETETPRLAAYSEFMPPPYLGIKPAGEPDPFAPADEFGWNVSEFEEAQELRPGLDHVARHVFAQLDKLARGQATQLSKTLLRDNPALPPTLRPPETLILPVALSRTQDDKGNVRWTLFGSSHEGPERAFWRSFFEAPGRERPDAEATFLRLFGDASVLPGPDEELPAFARKLVRRPAKRLLTFRFFAELPADVRAAYLDGSVELIPSPASLLFWGHQGYRRLAAELPYATQVPLLHLFPHTELRPGFRIPQSGWLDEVADAKQDEGHRKANRIVRSHRWQRVVRDDDPTRDVLLDDPVTVALFSNDPDHLGLYGKPMARNAQVWTEKYARLLDGPRASRAEFSAAFDAFKAGGRFGYRFFYPPMRVRARSVFWHRPILVRRDGTDFALAGHLTAEREGAPPVELWPRLASRAGYVEAAAQDRRAADNARRILEWRELLEEPLPPSLARRLLDVAKDAKLTDWLSRQSDELRSRIGEEPPLGEPRTFVRTATREFEERFWRLIAVLSTGQYREKNNADRVVPNEGRTGGAKGRAVAPARHLDPLGDFLHGYYEALLAGRGSVEDHSFRWETEFDYPWSDGWRRNQTGEARERNIIVKIPGRDRSEAVLMCDHYDTAYMEDLYYPSRGGDRLRAAASGADDNHSATAALMLAAEALAGMDLARDVWLVHLTGEEFPADCLGARALARDLLAGRFGVRVRGAYVLDMIAHNHDRDRDVFQIAPGEGRGSARLARIAHVATERWNVGTKAWNAGRKGRSKRVEGPEPPPIAEHPTLIGEIRPEWDRRSSLYNTDGQIFSDMGIPVVLFMENYDINRTGYHDTEDTMKNIDLDYGAAVAAIAIESVAEAATAP
;
A
#
# COMPACT_ATOMS: atom_id res chain seq x y z
N MET A 1 -11.08 8.37 37.08
CA MET A 1 -11.41 8.21 35.65
C MET A 1 -10.35 8.93 34.85
N THR A 2 -9.45 8.17 34.25
CA THR A 2 -8.32 8.64 33.44
C THR A 2 -8.84 9.49 32.29
N ARG A 3 -8.23 10.65 32.06
CA ARG A 3 -8.52 11.50 30.89
C ARG A 3 -8.16 10.69 29.64
N ASN A 4 -9.13 10.02 29.02
CA ASN A 4 -8.97 9.47 27.67
C ASN A 4 -8.83 10.68 26.73
N GLY A 5 -7.60 11.06 26.40
CA GLY A 5 -7.37 12.06 25.36
C GLY A 5 -7.61 11.45 23.98
N GLY A 6 -8.09 12.25 23.03
CA GLY A 6 -8.31 11.86 21.65
C GLY A 6 -7.05 12.11 20.82
N TRP A 7 -7.18 12.79 19.68
CA TRP A 7 -6.07 13.12 18.78
C TRP A 7 -4.91 13.82 19.50
N THR A 8 -5.16 14.79 20.36
CA THR A 8 -4.09 15.49 21.08
C THR A 8 -3.23 14.52 21.91
N SER A 9 -3.83 13.47 22.48
CA SER A 9 -3.06 12.44 23.19
C SER A 9 -2.31 11.54 22.22
N LEU A 10 -2.94 11.10 21.14
CA LEU A 10 -2.33 10.25 20.13
C LEU A 10 -1.09 10.90 19.51
N LEU A 11 -1.19 12.17 19.14
CA LEU A 11 -0.13 12.88 18.44
C LEU A 11 1.09 13.20 19.32
N ARG A 12 0.91 13.19 20.65
CA ARG A 12 1.98 13.33 21.65
C ARG A 12 2.76 12.05 21.90
N GLU A 13 2.22 10.89 21.51
CA GLU A 13 2.97 9.64 21.61
C GLU A 13 4.16 9.65 20.65
N GLU A 14 5.26 9.03 21.07
CA GLU A 14 6.44 8.88 20.23
C GLU A 14 6.09 8.08 18.96
N THR A 15 6.65 8.52 17.83
CA THR A 15 6.62 7.75 16.60
C THR A 15 7.51 6.52 16.80
N GLU A 16 6.92 5.33 16.79
CA GLU A 16 7.71 4.11 16.65
C GLU A 16 8.43 4.14 15.29
N THR A 17 9.75 3.94 15.27
CA THR A 17 10.46 3.78 14.01
C THR A 17 9.91 2.55 13.31
N PRO A 18 9.30 2.68 12.12
CA PRO A 18 8.67 1.54 11.47
C PRO A 18 9.69 0.45 11.16
N ARG A 19 9.28 -0.81 11.27
CA ARG A 19 10.09 -1.92 10.74
C ARG A 19 10.05 -1.87 9.22
N LEU A 20 11.13 -1.37 8.61
CA LEU A 20 11.34 -1.31 7.17
C LEU A 20 12.25 -2.46 6.73
N ALA A 21 11.96 -3.69 7.17
CA ALA A 21 12.76 -4.85 6.77
C ALA A 21 12.61 -5.09 5.27
N ALA A 22 13.74 -5.27 4.58
CA ALA A 22 13.77 -5.71 3.20
C ALA A 22 13.45 -7.20 3.11
N TYR A 23 13.08 -7.68 1.93
CA TYR A 23 12.90 -9.11 1.68
C TYR A 23 11.84 -9.87 2.49
N SER A 24 10.87 -9.15 3.03
CA SER A 24 9.65 -9.71 3.58
C SER A 24 8.51 -9.38 2.64
N GLU A 25 7.59 -10.31 2.36
CA GLU A 25 6.27 -9.93 1.82
C GLU A 25 5.45 -9.16 2.89
N PHE A 26 6.04 -8.83 4.04
CA PHE A 26 5.42 -8.03 5.08
C PHE A 26 4.84 -6.74 4.53
N MET A 27 3.52 -6.63 4.61
CA MET A 27 2.83 -5.42 4.22
C MET A 27 2.89 -4.43 5.37
N PRO A 28 3.56 -3.28 5.21
CA PRO A 28 3.63 -2.31 6.30
C PRO A 28 2.22 -1.78 6.64
N PRO A 29 1.98 -1.41 7.91
CA PRO A 29 0.73 -0.74 8.27
C PRO A 29 0.66 0.65 7.58
N PRO A 30 -0.48 1.03 7.00
CA PRO A 30 -0.70 2.41 6.57
C PRO A 30 -0.66 3.36 7.78
N TYR A 31 0.07 4.47 7.67
CA TYR A 31 0.09 5.53 8.69
C TYR A 31 -0.90 6.64 8.31
N LEU A 32 -1.77 7.01 9.25
CA LEU A 32 -2.80 8.05 9.05
C LEU A 32 -2.65 9.17 10.08
N GLY A 33 -3.18 10.35 9.73
CA GLY A 33 -3.11 11.54 10.57
C GLY A 33 -1.74 12.20 10.59
N ILE A 34 -0.68 11.49 11.00
CA ILE A 34 0.72 11.96 10.88
C ILE A 34 1.61 10.78 10.50
N LYS A 35 2.25 10.85 9.33
CA LYS A 35 3.28 9.89 8.91
C LYS A 35 4.60 10.12 9.67
N PRO A 36 5.48 9.11 9.78
CA PRO A 36 6.70 9.20 10.60
C PRO A 36 7.58 10.44 10.38
N ALA A 37 7.82 10.84 9.13
CA ALA A 37 8.55 12.05 8.72
C ALA A 37 7.63 13.17 8.19
N GLY A 38 6.31 12.93 8.15
CA GLY A 38 5.36 13.76 7.42
C GLY A 38 4.77 14.90 8.23
N GLU A 39 4.19 15.85 7.51
CA GLU A 39 3.26 16.83 8.07
C GLU A 39 1.93 16.14 8.44
N PRO A 40 1.12 16.76 9.32
CA PRO A 40 -0.25 16.30 9.53
C PRO A 40 -1.03 16.21 8.23
N ASP A 41 -1.78 15.11 8.09
CA ASP A 41 -2.70 14.86 7.01
C ASP A 41 -3.70 16.02 6.94
N PRO A 42 -3.77 16.77 5.83
CA PRO A 42 -4.69 17.90 5.69
C PRO A 42 -6.15 17.48 5.70
N PHE A 43 -6.44 16.20 5.48
CA PHE A 43 -7.79 15.63 5.56
C PHE A 43 -8.09 15.03 6.94
N ALA A 44 -7.21 15.20 7.93
CA ALA A 44 -7.47 14.82 9.31
C ALA A 44 -8.65 15.61 9.92
N PRO A 45 -9.41 15.01 10.85
CA PRO A 45 -10.56 15.65 11.49
C PRO A 45 -10.16 16.89 12.30
N ALA A 46 -11.02 17.91 12.25
CA ALA A 46 -10.82 19.19 12.94
C ALA A 46 -11.16 19.15 14.45
N ASP A 47 -11.76 18.05 14.94
CA ASP A 47 -12.16 17.89 16.34
C ASP A 47 -11.37 16.77 17.05
N GLU A 48 -11.20 16.92 18.37
CA GLU A 48 -10.36 16.06 19.21
C GLU A 48 -10.73 14.57 19.15
N PHE A 49 -11.99 14.23 18.90
CA PHE A 49 -12.47 12.84 18.96
C PHE A 49 -13.02 12.32 17.62
N GLY A 50 -13.02 13.14 16.56
CA GLY A 50 -13.52 12.75 15.26
C GLY A 50 -12.56 11.83 14.51
N TRP A 51 -13.04 11.06 13.56
CA TRP A 51 -12.24 10.33 12.57
C TRP A 51 -12.88 10.51 11.20
N ASN A 52 -12.23 11.24 10.29
CA ASN A 52 -12.82 11.50 8.99
C ASN A 52 -12.91 10.21 8.15
N VAL A 53 -14.08 9.98 7.55
CA VAL A 53 -14.31 8.97 6.52
C VAL A 53 -14.82 9.71 5.30
N SER A 54 -14.08 9.63 4.19
CA SER A 54 -14.41 10.37 2.98
C SER A 54 -15.66 9.84 2.28
N GLU A 55 -16.26 10.70 1.45
CA GLU A 55 -17.39 10.39 0.60
C GLU A 55 -17.07 9.22 -0.35
N PHE A 56 -15.83 9.19 -0.87
CA PHE A 56 -15.34 8.12 -1.74
C PHE A 56 -15.19 6.80 -0.97
N GLU A 57 -14.57 6.79 0.22
CA GLU A 57 -14.48 5.57 1.04
C GLU A 57 -15.87 5.01 1.37
N GLU A 58 -16.83 5.85 1.75
CA GLU A 58 -18.16 5.37 2.12
C GLU A 58 -18.95 4.84 0.91
N ALA A 59 -18.96 5.58 -0.21
CA ALA A 59 -19.76 5.23 -1.39
C ALA A 59 -19.15 4.09 -2.22
N GLN A 60 -17.83 4.06 -2.34
CA GLN A 60 -17.11 3.19 -3.27
C GLN A 60 -16.47 1.97 -2.60
N GLU A 61 -16.25 2.01 -1.28
CA GLU A 61 -15.63 0.91 -0.52
C GLU A 61 -16.55 0.30 0.55
N LEU A 62 -16.92 1.10 1.55
CA LEU A 62 -17.54 0.60 2.78
C LEU A 62 -18.96 0.10 2.56
N ARG A 63 -19.86 0.92 2.01
CA ARG A 63 -21.27 0.52 1.84
C ARG A 63 -21.44 -0.72 0.96
N PRO A 64 -20.83 -0.80 -0.25
CA PRO A 64 -20.97 -2.00 -1.09
C PRO A 64 -20.45 -3.26 -0.40
N GLY A 65 -19.28 -3.18 0.26
CA GLY A 65 -18.71 -4.34 0.93
C GLY A 65 -19.49 -4.77 2.16
N LEU A 66 -19.99 -3.83 2.98
CA LEU A 66 -20.68 -4.15 4.23
C LEU A 66 -22.06 -4.73 3.92
N ASP A 67 -22.72 -4.24 2.86
CA ASP A 67 -23.98 -4.78 2.40
C ASP A 67 -23.83 -6.22 1.86
N HIS A 68 -22.72 -6.54 1.19
CA HIS A 68 -22.39 -7.92 0.79
C HIS A 68 -22.23 -8.84 2.02
N VAL A 69 -21.46 -8.40 3.02
CA VAL A 69 -21.27 -9.14 4.28
C VAL A 69 -22.61 -9.35 4.99
N ALA A 70 -23.41 -8.29 5.11
CA ALA A 70 -24.74 -8.32 5.71
C ALA A 70 -25.65 -9.38 5.05
N ARG A 71 -25.78 -9.31 3.72
CA ARG A 71 -26.63 -10.23 2.95
C ARG A 71 -26.15 -11.68 3.07
N HIS A 72 -24.84 -11.90 3.01
CA HIS A 72 -24.28 -13.25 3.14
C HIS A 72 -24.54 -13.84 4.53
N VAL A 73 -24.22 -13.09 5.59
CA VAL A 73 -24.40 -13.56 6.98
C VAL A 73 -25.88 -13.79 7.28
N PHE A 74 -26.76 -12.87 6.89
CA PHE A 74 -28.20 -13.03 7.06
C PHE A 74 -28.72 -14.31 6.41
N ALA A 75 -28.29 -14.59 5.17
CA ALA A 75 -28.67 -15.82 4.47
C ALA A 75 -28.20 -17.10 5.19
N GLN A 76 -26.99 -17.12 5.77
CA GLN A 76 -26.52 -18.29 6.52
C GLN A 76 -27.27 -18.49 7.83
N LEU A 77 -27.60 -17.40 8.53
CA LEU A 77 -28.33 -17.46 9.80
C LEU A 77 -29.82 -17.81 9.61
N ASP A 78 -30.47 -17.34 8.54
CA ASP A 78 -31.84 -17.75 8.20
C ASP A 78 -31.90 -19.24 7.84
N LYS A 79 -30.92 -19.76 7.09
CA LYS A 79 -30.78 -21.22 6.84
C LYS A 79 -30.63 -22.01 8.13
N LEU A 80 -29.76 -21.56 9.04
CA LEU A 80 -29.54 -22.21 10.34
C LEU A 80 -30.85 -22.34 11.12
N ALA A 81 -31.60 -21.23 11.22
CA ALA A 81 -32.85 -21.20 11.96
C ALA A 81 -33.95 -22.10 11.34
N ARG A 82 -33.89 -22.36 10.03
CA ARG A 82 -34.81 -23.26 9.33
C ARG A 82 -34.36 -24.73 9.33
N GLY A 83 -33.23 -25.05 9.99
CA GLY A 83 -32.65 -26.40 9.97
C GLY A 83 -32.10 -26.81 8.60
N GLN A 84 -31.76 -25.83 7.74
CA GLN A 84 -31.19 -26.07 6.41
C GLN A 84 -29.66 -26.16 6.50
N ALA A 85 -29.03 -26.73 5.46
CA ALA A 85 -27.58 -26.77 5.35
C ALA A 85 -26.98 -25.35 5.29
N THR A 86 -25.93 -25.11 6.08
CA THR A 86 -25.24 -23.81 6.17
C THR A 86 -23.75 -23.96 5.91
N GLN A 87 -23.06 -22.83 5.74
CA GLN A 87 -21.60 -22.77 5.67
C GLN A 87 -20.93 -22.58 7.05
N LEU A 88 -21.71 -22.54 8.14
CA LEU A 88 -21.19 -22.37 9.50
C LEU A 88 -20.49 -23.65 9.96
N SER A 89 -19.34 -23.52 10.62
CA SER A 89 -18.60 -24.67 11.13
C SER A 89 -19.37 -25.37 12.27
N LYS A 90 -19.26 -26.69 12.38
CA LYS A 90 -19.88 -27.41 13.51
C LYS A 90 -19.28 -26.97 14.85
N THR A 91 -18.00 -26.59 14.84
CA THR A 91 -17.30 -26.07 16.02
C THR A 91 -17.81 -24.71 16.49
N LEU A 92 -18.34 -23.88 15.58
CA LEU A 92 -19.01 -22.64 15.93
C LEU A 92 -20.35 -22.87 16.63
N LEU A 93 -21.06 -23.95 16.27
CA LEU A 93 -22.39 -24.25 16.83
C LEU A 93 -22.32 -25.04 18.14
N ARG A 94 -21.31 -25.92 18.28
CA ARG A 94 -21.14 -26.77 19.46
C ARG A 94 -20.89 -25.95 20.72
N ASP A 95 -21.69 -26.21 21.77
CA ASP A 95 -21.61 -25.56 23.09
C ASP A 95 -21.60 -24.03 23.03
N ASN A 96 -22.26 -23.45 22.02
CA ASN A 96 -22.31 -21.99 21.85
C ASN A 96 -23.39 -21.40 22.76
N PRO A 97 -23.04 -20.55 23.75
CA PRO A 97 -23.99 -20.00 24.72
C PRO A 97 -25.01 -19.06 24.09
N ALA A 98 -24.76 -18.55 22.88
CA ALA A 98 -25.70 -17.72 22.15
C ALA A 98 -26.91 -18.51 21.62
N LEU A 99 -26.79 -19.84 21.45
CA LEU A 99 -27.85 -20.65 20.86
C LEU A 99 -28.96 -20.98 21.87
N PRO A 100 -30.23 -20.67 21.55
CA PRO A 100 -31.37 -21.26 22.23
C PRO A 100 -31.61 -22.72 21.79
N PRO A 101 -32.38 -23.50 22.57
CA PRO A 101 -32.84 -24.83 22.16
C PRO A 101 -33.64 -24.84 20.85
N THR A 102 -34.33 -23.73 20.53
CA THR A 102 -35.03 -23.53 19.26
C THR A 102 -34.71 -22.13 18.75
N LEU A 103 -34.02 -22.07 17.62
CA LEU A 103 -33.65 -20.81 16.98
C LEU A 103 -34.74 -20.38 16.00
N ARG A 104 -35.19 -19.13 16.11
CA ARG A 104 -36.18 -18.55 15.20
C ARG A 104 -35.47 -17.86 14.02
N PRO A 105 -36.10 -17.82 12.83
CA PRO A 105 -35.58 -17.03 11.72
C PRO A 105 -35.31 -15.59 12.17
N PRO A 106 -34.13 -15.02 11.87
CA PRO A 106 -33.80 -13.68 12.33
C PRO A 106 -34.66 -12.63 11.59
N GLU A 107 -35.26 -11.71 12.34
CA GLU A 107 -35.90 -10.51 11.78
C GLU A 107 -34.93 -9.33 11.73
N THR A 108 -34.16 -9.14 12.81
CA THR A 108 -33.13 -8.12 12.93
C THR A 108 -31.80 -8.73 13.38
N LEU A 109 -30.74 -8.48 12.63
CA LEU A 109 -29.36 -8.75 13.04
C LEU A 109 -28.64 -7.44 13.34
N ILE A 110 -27.78 -7.46 14.35
CA ILE A 110 -26.81 -6.40 14.62
C ILE A 110 -25.45 -7.08 14.67
N LEU A 111 -24.59 -6.75 13.71
CA LEU A 111 -23.30 -7.40 13.50
C LEU A 111 -22.20 -6.35 13.61
N PRO A 112 -21.65 -6.07 14.81
CA PRO A 112 -20.43 -5.28 14.92
C PRO A 112 -19.24 -5.99 14.30
N VAL A 113 -18.62 -5.32 13.34
CA VAL A 113 -17.42 -5.82 12.65
C VAL A 113 -16.21 -4.96 12.97
N ALA A 114 -15.02 -5.57 12.94
CA ALA A 114 -13.75 -4.87 13.05
C ALA A 114 -13.20 -4.58 11.64
N LEU A 115 -13.03 -3.29 11.34
CA LEU A 115 -12.48 -2.80 10.08
C LEU A 115 -11.18 -2.04 10.35
N SER A 116 -10.25 -2.11 9.41
CA SER A 116 -9.10 -1.19 9.36
C SER A 116 -8.63 -1.07 7.92
N ARG A 117 -7.96 0.02 7.56
CA ARG A 117 -7.22 0.08 6.29
C ARG A 117 -5.98 -0.80 6.37
N THR A 118 -5.67 -1.54 5.30
CA THR A 118 -4.43 -2.34 5.17
C THR A 118 -3.87 -2.20 3.76
N GLN A 119 -2.56 -2.40 3.63
CA GLN A 119 -1.86 -2.41 2.34
C GLN A 119 -1.76 -3.85 1.80
N ASP A 120 -1.92 -4.07 0.49
CA ASP A 120 -1.59 -5.37 -0.15
C ASP A 120 -0.24 -5.32 -0.87
N ASP A 121 0.15 -6.48 -1.42
CA ASP A 121 1.29 -6.70 -2.31
C ASP A 121 1.18 -5.96 -3.64
N LYS A 122 0.17 -5.10 -3.82
CA LYS A 122 0.00 -4.12 -4.91
C LYS A 122 -0.08 -2.67 -4.40
N GLY A 123 0.18 -2.45 -3.11
CA GLY A 123 0.22 -1.13 -2.47
C GLY A 123 -1.14 -0.47 -2.32
N ASN A 124 -2.22 -1.21 -2.55
CA ASN A 124 -3.56 -0.68 -2.36
C ASN A 124 -3.84 -0.61 -0.87
N VAL A 125 -4.07 0.61 -0.40
CA VAL A 125 -4.55 0.88 0.94
C VAL A 125 -6.08 0.90 0.92
N ARG A 126 -6.69 -0.24 1.25
CA ARG A 126 -8.15 -0.42 1.25
C ARG A 126 -8.66 -0.74 2.65
N TRP A 127 -9.93 -0.43 2.91
CA TRP A 127 -10.61 -0.99 4.07
C TRP A 127 -10.54 -2.52 4.03
N THR A 128 -10.42 -3.15 5.21
CA THR A 128 -10.26 -4.59 5.38
C THR A 128 -11.13 -5.06 6.52
N LEU A 129 -11.94 -6.09 6.27
CA LEU A 129 -12.70 -6.79 7.31
C LEU A 129 -11.80 -7.79 8.02
N PHE A 130 -11.58 -7.56 9.32
CA PHE A 130 -10.85 -8.49 10.17
C PHE A 130 -11.75 -9.54 10.81
N GLY A 131 -13.07 -9.31 10.83
CA GLY A 131 -14.09 -10.21 11.36
C GLY A 131 -15.02 -9.50 12.33
N SER A 132 -15.56 -10.22 13.32
CA SER A 132 -16.40 -9.64 14.37
C SER A 132 -15.61 -8.65 15.24
N SER A 133 -16.26 -7.61 15.76
CA SER A 133 -15.63 -6.68 16.71
C SER A 133 -15.06 -7.43 17.92
N HIS A 134 -13.77 -7.22 18.20
CA HIS A 134 -13.11 -7.81 19.36
C HIS A 134 -13.46 -7.12 20.69
N GLU A 135 -14.16 -5.99 20.66
CA GLU A 135 -14.77 -5.37 21.86
C GLU A 135 -16.10 -6.02 22.26
N GLY A 136 -16.56 -7.00 21.49
CA GLY A 136 -17.84 -7.66 21.70
C GLY A 136 -18.97 -7.04 20.89
N PRO A 137 -20.18 -7.60 21.02
CA PRO A 137 -21.32 -7.20 20.19
C PRO A 137 -22.08 -5.97 20.71
N GLU A 138 -21.86 -5.57 21.96
CA GLU A 138 -22.68 -4.54 22.62
C GLU A 138 -22.07 -3.13 22.56
N ARG A 139 -20.77 -3.01 22.88
CA ARG A 139 -20.11 -1.72 23.03
C ARG A 139 -20.18 -0.86 21.77
N ALA A 140 -19.82 -1.43 20.62
CA ALA A 140 -19.88 -0.73 19.33
C ALA A 140 -21.30 -0.25 18.99
N PHE A 141 -22.33 -1.01 19.39
CA PHE A 141 -23.72 -0.61 19.21
C PHE A 141 -24.03 0.65 20.02
N TRP A 142 -23.76 0.65 21.33
CA TRP A 142 -24.08 1.80 22.17
C TRP A 142 -23.24 3.03 21.83
N ARG A 143 -21.97 2.82 21.46
CA ARG A 143 -21.07 3.89 21.02
C ARG A 143 -21.53 4.63 19.77
N SER A 144 -22.42 4.03 18.96
CA SER A 144 -23.07 4.70 17.82
C SER A 144 -23.95 5.89 18.21
N PHE A 145 -24.38 5.98 19.47
CA PHE A 145 -25.22 7.05 20.00
C PHE A 145 -24.42 8.18 20.66
N PHE A 146 -23.09 8.15 20.55
CA PHE A 146 -22.19 9.17 21.06
C PHE A 146 -21.44 9.85 19.91
N GLU A 147 -20.88 11.03 20.18
CA GLU A 147 -19.98 11.74 19.26
C GLU A 147 -18.58 11.97 19.84
N ALA A 148 -18.44 11.79 21.17
CA ALA A 148 -17.21 11.86 21.94
C ALA A 148 -17.41 11.11 23.28
N PRO A 149 -16.36 10.87 24.09
CA PRO A 149 -16.50 10.16 25.36
C PRO A 149 -17.52 10.86 26.28
N GLY A 150 -18.55 10.13 26.70
CA GLY A 150 -19.61 10.63 27.59
C GLY A 150 -20.53 11.70 26.97
N ARG A 151 -20.43 11.98 25.66
CA ARG A 151 -21.25 12.98 24.96
C ARG A 151 -22.12 12.33 23.88
N GLU A 152 -23.43 12.31 24.15
CA GLU A 152 -24.43 11.78 23.23
C GLU A 152 -24.57 12.66 21.98
N ARG A 153 -24.88 12.04 20.83
CA ARG A 153 -25.23 12.79 19.62
C ARG A 153 -26.61 13.46 19.79
N PRO A 154 -26.86 14.62 19.18
CA PRO A 154 -28.14 15.33 19.33
C PRO A 154 -29.37 14.53 18.89
N ASP A 155 -29.23 13.65 17.91
CA ASP A 155 -30.31 12.84 17.33
C ASP A 155 -30.39 11.41 17.90
N ALA A 156 -29.68 11.11 19.00
CA ALA A 156 -29.49 9.75 19.51
C ALA A 156 -30.80 9.01 19.77
N GLU A 157 -31.70 9.64 20.54
CA GLU A 157 -33.01 9.08 20.89
C GLU A 157 -33.90 8.94 19.66
N ALA A 158 -33.90 9.93 18.76
CA ALA A 158 -34.68 9.89 17.52
C ALA A 158 -34.22 8.75 16.60
N THR A 159 -32.90 8.58 16.44
CA THR A 159 -32.32 7.46 15.68
C THR A 159 -32.67 6.13 16.33
N PHE A 160 -32.58 6.00 17.67
CA PHE A 160 -32.98 4.77 18.35
C PHE A 160 -34.46 4.42 18.13
N LEU A 161 -35.36 5.39 18.35
CA LEU A 161 -36.80 5.20 18.16
C LEU A 161 -37.14 4.85 16.71
N ARG A 162 -36.47 5.45 15.73
CA ARG A 162 -36.62 5.10 14.31
C ARG A 162 -36.23 3.65 14.04
N LEU A 163 -35.13 3.18 14.65
CA LEU A 163 -34.58 1.86 14.37
C LEU A 163 -35.26 0.74 15.16
N PHE A 164 -35.63 0.99 16.41
CA PHE A 164 -36.03 -0.04 17.38
C PHE A 164 -37.39 0.24 18.03
N GLY A 165 -38.01 1.39 17.77
CA GLY A 165 -39.29 1.79 18.36
C GLY A 165 -39.26 1.78 19.89
N ASP A 166 -40.27 1.16 20.48
CA ASP A 166 -40.50 1.05 21.93
C ASP A 166 -39.76 -0.13 22.60
N ALA A 167 -38.69 -0.64 21.99
CA ALA A 167 -37.93 -1.76 22.55
C ALA A 167 -37.46 -1.48 23.98
N SER A 168 -37.67 -2.47 24.86
CA SER A 168 -37.10 -2.50 26.20
C SER A 168 -35.62 -2.85 26.13
N VAL A 169 -34.82 -2.41 27.10
CA VAL A 169 -33.36 -2.67 27.12
C VAL A 169 -32.99 -3.60 28.27
N LEU A 170 -32.22 -4.64 27.99
CA LEU A 170 -31.50 -5.44 28.98
C LEU A 170 -29.99 -5.36 28.67
N PRO A 171 -29.26 -4.47 29.34
CA PRO A 171 -27.86 -4.23 29.01
C PRO A 171 -26.96 -5.36 29.52
N GLY A 172 -25.78 -5.49 28.92
CA GLY A 172 -24.67 -6.26 29.47
C GLY A 172 -24.16 -5.68 30.79
N PRO A 173 -23.34 -6.46 31.54
CA PRO A 173 -22.65 -5.93 32.71
C PRO A 173 -21.64 -4.85 32.26
N ASP A 174 -21.60 -3.73 32.99
CA ASP A 174 -20.59 -2.68 32.87
C ASP A 174 -20.61 -1.78 31.61
N GLU A 175 -21.68 -1.82 30.81
CA GLU A 175 -21.81 -1.00 29.59
C GLU A 175 -22.33 0.43 29.87
N GLU A 176 -21.79 1.41 29.15
CA GLU A 176 -22.23 2.81 29.26
C GLU A 176 -23.44 3.09 28.36
N LEU A 177 -24.62 3.11 28.96
CA LEU A 177 -25.85 3.44 28.25
C LEU A 177 -26.04 4.96 28.06
N PRO A 178 -26.52 5.40 26.87
CA PRO A 178 -27.10 6.73 26.68
C PRO A 178 -28.22 7.02 27.69
N ALA A 179 -28.41 8.28 28.04
CA ALA A 179 -29.39 8.75 29.01
C ALA A 179 -30.82 8.37 28.64
N PHE A 180 -31.18 8.39 27.34
CA PHE A 180 -32.49 7.94 26.88
C PHE A 180 -32.66 6.42 27.10
N ALA A 181 -31.64 5.62 26.81
CA ALA A 181 -31.69 4.16 26.89
C ALA A 181 -31.82 3.66 28.33
N ARG A 182 -31.21 4.37 29.31
CA ARG A 182 -31.39 4.07 30.75
C ARG A 182 -32.85 4.08 31.18
N LYS A 183 -33.66 4.95 30.56
CA LYS A 183 -35.09 5.03 30.86
C LYS A 183 -35.82 3.78 30.38
N LEU A 184 -35.33 3.10 29.34
CA LEU A 184 -35.96 1.94 28.68
C LEU A 184 -35.61 0.60 29.34
N VAL A 185 -34.75 0.60 30.37
CA VAL A 185 -34.26 -0.64 31.00
C VAL A 185 -35.40 -1.40 31.66
N ARG A 186 -35.55 -2.69 31.31
CA ARG A 186 -36.52 -3.64 31.89
C ARG A 186 -37.98 -3.14 31.92
N ARG A 187 -38.41 -2.39 30.91
CA ARG A 187 -39.82 -2.09 30.69
C ARG A 187 -40.56 -3.31 30.11
N PRO A 188 -41.87 -3.48 30.37
CA PRO A 188 -42.69 -4.40 29.61
C PRO A 188 -42.74 -3.98 28.14
N ALA A 189 -42.26 -4.83 27.24
CA ALA A 189 -42.30 -4.59 25.79
C ALA A 189 -42.32 -5.92 25.04
N LYS A 190 -42.87 -5.92 23.81
CA LYS A 190 -42.83 -7.08 22.92
C LYS A 190 -41.43 -7.34 22.34
N ARG A 191 -40.56 -6.34 22.39
CA ARG A 191 -39.20 -6.38 21.85
C ARG A 191 -38.21 -6.03 22.94
N LEU A 192 -37.18 -6.85 23.09
CA LEU A 192 -36.13 -6.69 24.08
C LEU A 192 -34.77 -6.58 23.38
N LEU A 193 -34.14 -5.42 23.51
CA LEU A 193 -32.78 -5.19 23.05
C LEU A 193 -31.77 -5.74 24.09
N THR A 194 -31.00 -6.76 23.71
CA THR A 194 -29.99 -7.40 24.57
C THR A 194 -28.90 -8.07 23.74
N PHE A 195 -27.65 -7.91 24.16
CA PHE A 195 -26.49 -8.56 23.57
C PHE A 195 -25.93 -9.70 24.44
N ARG A 196 -26.58 -10.01 25.56
CA ARG A 196 -26.26 -11.17 26.39
C ARG A 196 -26.50 -12.46 25.62
N PHE A 197 -25.64 -13.44 25.84
CA PHE A 197 -25.86 -14.78 25.27
C PHE A 197 -27.15 -15.40 25.84
N PHE A 198 -27.82 -16.24 25.04
CA PHE A 198 -29.09 -16.83 25.44
C PHE A 198 -28.98 -17.57 26.79
N ALA A 199 -27.89 -18.29 27.00
CA ALA A 199 -27.60 -18.98 28.26
C ALA A 199 -27.52 -18.04 29.49
N GLU A 200 -27.16 -16.78 29.28
CA GLU A 200 -26.95 -15.75 30.31
C GLU A 200 -28.20 -14.87 30.55
N LEU A 201 -29.25 -15.05 29.74
CA LEU A 201 -30.50 -14.31 29.90
C LEU A 201 -31.24 -14.76 31.18
N PRO A 202 -31.99 -13.85 31.83
CA PRO A 202 -32.93 -14.20 32.90
C PRO A 202 -33.90 -15.32 32.48
N ALA A 203 -34.30 -16.17 33.43
CA ALA A 203 -35.11 -17.36 33.14
C ALA A 203 -36.48 -17.03 32.53
N ASP A 204 -37.11 -15.96 33.01
CA ASP A 204 -38.35 -15.39 32.49
C ASP A 204 -38.21 -14.91 31.04
N VAL A 205 -37.10 -14.23 30.72
CA VAL A 205 -36.80 -13.78 29.34
C VAL A 205 -36.57 -14.97 28.41
N ARG A 206 -35.86 -16.01 28.86
CA ARG A 206 -35.67 -17.23 28.07
C ARG A 206 -36.99 -17.92 27.77
N ALA A 207 -37.87 -18.06 28.77
CA ALA A 207 -39.18 -18.65 28.59
C ALA A 207 -40.03 -17.84 27.60
N ALA A 208 -40.06 -16.52 27.76
CA ALA A 208 -40.78 -15.59 26.88
C ALA A 208 -40.29 -15.64 25.43
N TYR A 209 -38.99 -15.80 25.20
CA TYR A 209 -38.46 -15.94 23.84
C TYR A 209 -38.88 -17.29 23.22
N LEU A 210 -38.85 -18.36 24.00
CA LEU A 210 -39.21 -19.70 23.53
C LEU A 210 -40.70 -19.80 23.20
N ASP A 211 -41.58 -19.23 24.02
CA ASP A 211 -43.03 -19.18 23.77
C ASP A 211 -43.43 -18.12 22.71
N GLY A 212 -42.57 -17.13 22.47
CA GLY A 212 -42.74 -16.11 21.44
C GLY A 212 -43.49 -14.87 21.85
N SER A 213 -43.66 -14.67 23.16
CA SER A 213 -44.17 -13.44 23.74
C SER A 213 -43.17 -12.27 23.65
N VAL A 214 -41.86 -12.54 23.53
CA VAL A 214 -40.82 -11.51 23.31
C VAL A 214 -39.94 -11.83 22.10
N GLU A 215 -39.67 -10.80 21.30
CA GLU A 215 -38.64 -10.78 20.26
C GLU A 215 -37.33 -10.24 20.85
N LEU A 216 -36.20 -10.92 20.60
CA LEU A 216 -34.88 -10.45 21.01
C LEU A 216 -34.20 -9.71 19.85
N ILE A 217 -33.66 -8.52 20.15
CA ILE A 217 -32.91 -7.69 19.21
C ILE A 217 -31.49 -7.48 19.77
N PRO A 218 -30.42 -7.79 19.02
CA PRO A 218 -30.46 -8.59 17.82
C PRO A 218 -30.98 -10.01 18.09
N SER A 219 -31.35 -10.74 17.04
CA SER A 219 -31.62 -12.18 17.15
C SER A 219 -30.44 -12.89 17.83
N PRO A 220 -30.67 -13.92 18.69
CA PRO A 220 -29.59 -14.70 19.29
C PRO A 220 -28.61 -15.29 18.25
N ALA A 221 -29.08 -15.53 17.01
CA ALA A 221 -28.26 -15.95 15.89
C ALA A 221 -27.11 -14.97 15.58
N SER A 222 -27.30 -13.67 15.79
CA SER A 222 -26.23 -12.68 15.59
C SER A 222 -25.05 -12.94 16.51
N LEU A 223 -25.30 -13.38 17.74
CA LEU A 223 -24.28 -13.46 18.79
C LEU A 223 -23.37 -14.70 18.67
N LEU A 224 -23.61 -15.59 17.70
CA LEU A 224 -22.88 -16.85 17.51
C LEU A 224 -21.37 -16.64 17.42
N PHE A 225 -20.93 -15.64 16.67
CA PHE A 225 -19.51 -15.41 16.39
C PHE A 225 -18.69 -15.07 17.64
N TRP A 226 -19.31 -14.47 18.67
CA TRP A 226 -18.67 -14.15 19.95
C TRP A 226 -18.71 -15.31 20.96
N GLY A 227 -19.59 -16.29 20.75
CA GLY A 227 -19.79 -17.43 21.64
C GLY A 227 -18.85 -18.62 21.40
N HIS A 228 -18.01 -18.58 20.37
CA HIS A 228 -17.13 -19.69 20.03
C HIS A 228 -16.05 -19.92 21.10
N GLN A 229 -16.17 -21.00 21.88
CA GLN A 229 -15.30 -21.27 23.04
C GLN A 229 -13.81 -21.41 22.70
N GLY A 230 -13.47 -22.10 21.59
CA GLY A 230 -12.07 -22.25 21.13
C GLY A 230 -11.37 -20.91 20.88
N TYR A 231 -11.96 -20.02 20.08
CA TYR A 231 -11.39 -18.70 19.79
C TYR A 231 -11.37 -17.76 21.00
N ARG A 232 -12.33 -17.87 21.93
CA ARG A 232 -12.28 -17.14 23.21
C ARG A 232 -11.08 -17.54 24.05
N ARG A 233 -10.72 -18.83 24.09
CA ARG A 233 -9.49 -19.30 24.75
C ARG A 233 -8.24 -18.83 24.02
N LEU A 234 -8.21 -18.96 22.70
CA LEU A 234 -7.07 -18.53 21.87
C LEU A 234 -6.78 -17.04 22.02
N ALA A 235 -7.80 -16.21 22.23
CA ALA A 235 -7.65 -14.77 22.40
C ALA A 235 -6.82 -14.35 23.63
N ALA A 236 -6.60 -15.26 24.59
CA ALA A 236 -5.69 -15.03 25.71
C ALA A 236 -4.21 -15.10 25.31
N GLU A 237 -3.89 -15.76 24.20
CA GLU A 237 -2.52 -15.96 23.72
C GLU A 237 -2.25 -15.24 22.38
N LEU A 238 -3.27 -15.16 21.52
CA LEU A 238 -3.17 -14.62 20.18
C LEU A 238 -4.11 -13.41 20.05
N PRO A 239 -3.56 -12.18 19.90
CA PRO A 239 -4.36 -10.97 19.78
C PRO A 239 -5.42 -11.07 18.68
N TYR A 240 -6.62 -10.61 19.02
CA TYR A 240 -7.77 -10.50 18.12
C TYR A 240 -8.32 -11.83 17.57
N ALA A 241 -8.03 -12.97 18.20
CA ALA A 241 -8.54 -14.27 17.76
C ALA A 241 -10.08 -14.37 17.74
N THR A 242 -10.79 -13.54 18.50
CA THR A 242 -12.27 -13.48 18.50
C THR A 242 -12.87 -12.93 17.21
N GLN A 243 -12.08 -12.30 16.33
CA GLN A 243 -12.56 -11.83 15.04
C GLN A 243 -12.75 -12.98 14.03
N VAL A 244 -11.91 -14.02 14.15
CA VAL A 244 -11.78 -15.13 13.18
C VAL A 244 -13.07 -15.91 12.88
N PRO A 245 -13.96 -16.22 13.85
CA PRO A 245 -15.17 -17.00 13.58
C PRO A 245 -16.00 -16.50 12.41
N LEU A 246 -16.14 -15.18 12.23
CA LEU A 246 -16.88 -14.59 11.13
C LEU A 246 -16.19 -14.79 9.77
N LEU A 247 -14.86 -14.76 9.74
CA LEU A 247 -14.08 -14.89 8.51
C LEU A 247 -14.23 -16.26 7.84
N HIS A 248 -14.57 -17.32 8.59
CA HIS A 248 -14.78 -18.66 8.01
C HIS A 248 -15.97 -18.75 7.06
N LEU A 249 -16.86 -17.75 7.04
CA LEU A 249 -17.91 -17.62 6.03
C LEU A 249 -17.38 -17.08 4.68
N PHE A 250 -16.14 -16.60 4.65
CA PHE A 250 -15.50 -15.96 3.50
C PHE A 250 -14.18 -16.69 3.17
N PRO A 251 -14.25 -17.82 2.46
CA PRO A 251 -13.17 -18.80 2.33
C PRO A 251 -12.05 -18.43 1.36
N HIS A 252 -12.24 -17.39 0.54
CA HIS A 252 -11.26 -16.92 -0.43
C HIS A 252 -11.05 -15.43 -0.21
N THR A 253 -9.90 -14.92 -0.62
CA THR A 253 -9.64 -13.49 -0.71
C THR A 253 -10.63 -12.89 -1.69
N GLU A 254 -11.79 -12.45 -1.20
CA GLU A 254 -12.79 -11.78 -2.00
C GLU A 254 -12.36 -10.31 -2.10
N LEU A 255 -11.55 -9.98 -3.11
CA LEU A 255 -11.51 -8.61 -3.62
C LEU A 255 -12.80 -8.38 -4.42
N ARG A 256 -13.91 -8.25 -3.69
CA ARG A 256 -15.17 -7.79 -4.27
C ARG A 256 -15.18 -6.26 -4.31
N PRO A 257 -16.02 -5.63 -5.15
CA PRO A 257 -16.20 -4.19 -5.13
C PRO A 257 -16.55 -3.76 -3.70
N GLY A 258 -15.72 -2.92 -3.08
CA GLY A 258 -15.92 -2.53 -1.69
C GLY A 258 -14.62 -2.53 -0.89
N PHE A 259 -14.33 -3.62 -0.18
CA PHE A 259 -13.18 -3.72 0.73
C PHE A 259 -12.59 -5.14 0.75
N ARG A 260 -11.44 -5.31 1.38
CA ARG A 260 -10.70 -6.58 1.43
C ARG A 260 -11.21 -7.52 2.53
N ILE A 261 -11.26 -8.81 2.24
CA ILE A 261 -11.43 -9.87 3.26
C ILE A 261 -10.21 -10.80 3.17
N PRO A 262 -9.34 -10.86 4.21
CA PRO A 262 -8.17 -11.73 4.20
C PRO A 262 -8.58 -13.21 4.19
N GLN A 263 -7.85 -14.03 3.45
CA GLN A 263 -8.05 -15.47 3.47
C GLN A 263 -7.75 -16.06 4.86
N SER A 264 -8.59 -17.02 5.27
CA SER A 264 -8.44 -17.79 6.49
C SER A 264 -9.02 -19.19 6.32
N GLY A 265 -8.60 -20.13 7.15
CA GLY A 265 -9.13 -21.49 7.10
C GLY A 265 -8.40 -22.48 8.00
N TRP A 266 -8.68 -23.75 7.78
CA TRP A 266 -8.02 -24.88 8.42
C TRP A 266 -7.27 -25.72 7.40
N LEU A 267 -6.15 -26.31 7.78
CA LEU A 267 -5.40 -27.23 6.93
C LEU A 267 -4.92 -28.47 7.69
N ASP A 268 -4.74 -29.56 6.96
CA ASP A 268 -4.25 -30.83 7.47
C ASP A 268 -2.91 -31.17 6.78
N GLU A 269 -1.82 -31.23 7.55
CA GLU A 269 -0.48 -31.68 7.12
C GLU A 269 -0.32 -33.21 7.22
N VAL A 270 -1.43 -33.96 7.17
CA VAL A 270 -1.44 -35.43 7.20
C VAL A 270 -2.30 -35.95 6.05
N ALA A 271 -1.70 -36.77 5.17
CA ALA A 271 -2.37 -37.33 3.99
C ALA A 271 -3.62 -38.17 4.34
N ASP A 272 -3.62 -38.81 5.52
CA ASP A 272 -4.68 -39.70 6.02
C ASP A 272 -5.45 -39.13 7.23
N ALA A 273 -5.46 -37.80 7.42
CA ALA A 273 -6.28 -37.19 8.47
C ALA A 273 -7.74 -37.64 8.30
N LYS A 274 -8.32 -38.31 9.32
CA LYS A 274 -9.74 -38.69 9.33
C LYS A 274 -10.57 -37.48 8.88
N GLN A 275 -11.49 -37.69 7.94
CA GLN A 275 -12.43 -36.66 7.52
C GLN A 275 -13.16 -36.16 8.77
N ASP A 276 -12.81 -34.96 9.21
CA ASP A 276 -13.57 -34.27 10.23
C ASP A 276 -14.61 -33.42 9.53
N GLU A 277 -15.86 -33.59 9.92
CA GLU A 277 -17.00 -32.88 9.38
C GLU A 277 -17.13 -31.44 9.96
N GLY A 278 -16.21 -31.03 10.85
CA GLY A 278 -16.34 -29.81 11.65
C GLY A 278 -15.72 -28.54 11.08
N HIS A 279 -14.68 -28.63 10.24
CA HIS A 279 -13.88 -27.49 9.78
C HIS A 279 -13.79 -27.42 8.27
N ARG A 280 -13.86 -26.21 7.71
CA ARG A 280 -13.63 -25.99 6.28
C ARG A 280 -12.12 -26.04 5.99
N LYS A 281 -11.71 -27.00 5.14
CA LYS A 281 -10.31 -27.15 4.73
C LYS A 281 -9.94 -26.14 3.63
N ALA A 282 -8.77 -25.54 3.75
CA ALA A 282 -8.17 -24.57 2.85
C ALA A 282 -6.66 -24.85 2.79
N ASN A 283 -6.28 -26.03 2.28
CA ASN A 283 -4.89 -26.52 2.23
C ASN A 283 -4.00 -25.78 1.22
N ARG A 284 -4.62 -24.97 0.36
CA ARG A 284 -3.93 -24.24 -0.70
C ARG A 284 -4.32 -22.78 -0.65
N ILE A 285 -3.42 -21.93 -1.11
CA ILE A 285 -3.66 -20.50 -1.20
C ILE A 285 -3.38 -20.04 -2.62
N VAL A 286 -4.24 -19.14 -3.09
CA VAL A 286 -4.03 -18.39 -4.32
C VAL A 286 -3.34 -17.09 -3.93
N ARG A 287 -2.16 -16.86 -4.50
CA ARG A 287 -1.40 -15.62 -4.29
C ARG A 287 -1.14 -14.92 -5.61
N SER A 288 -1.26 -13.60 -5.57
CA SER A 288 -0.56 -12.71 -6.47
C SER A 288 0.89 -12.56 -6.02
N HIS A 289 1.74 -12.03 -6.90
CA HIS A 289 3.03 -11.49 -6.51
C HIS A 289 3.13 -10.05 -6.99
N ARG A 290 4.02 -9.28 -6.36
CA ARG A 290 4.16 -7.83 -6.57
C ARG A 290 4.35 -7.42 -8.03
N TRP A 291 5.08 -8.23 -8.80
CA TRP A 291 5.35 -8.02 -10.24
C TRP A 291 4.37 -8.68 -11.22
N GLN A 292 3.27 -9.26 -10.72
CA GLN A 292 2.23 -9.81 -11.59
C GLN A 292 1.61 -8.71 -12.47
N ARG A 293 1.43 -9.03 -13.76
CA ARG A 293 0.86 -8.19 -14.84
C ARG A 293 -0.64 -7.92 -14.71
N VAL A 294 -1.07 -7.48 -13.54
CA VAL A 294 -2.45 -7.09 -13.21
C VAL A 294 -2.44 -5.61 -12.83
N VAL A 295 -3.36 -4.83 -13.43
CA VAL A 295 -3.47 -3.40 -13.13
C VAL A 295 -3.96 -3.24 -11.69
N ARG A 296 -3.52 -2.16 -11.05
CA ARG A 296 -4.00 -1.80 -9.73
C ARG A 296 -5.53 -1.72 -9.70
N ASP A 297 -6.12 -2.19 -8.60
CA ASP A 297 -7.55 -2.34 -8.37
C ASP A 297 -8.30 -3.40 -9.21
N ASP A 298 -7.65 -4.06 -10.16
CA ASP A 298 -8.23 -5.24 -10.83
C ASP A 298 -8.27 -6.45 -9.87
N ASP A 299 -9.12 -7.42 -10.22
CA ASP A 299 -9.23 -8.68 -9.50
C ASP A 299 -7.99 -9.55 -9.75
N PRO A 300 -7.09 -9.72 -8.75
CA PRO A 300 -5.84 -10.47 -8.92
C PRO A 300 -6.07 -11.97 -9.05
N THR A 301 -7.30 -12.46 -8.79
CA THR A 301 -7.66 -13.87 -8.94
C THR A 301 -7.94 -14.25 -10.39
N ARG A 302 -8.03 -13.28 -11.32
CA ARG A 302 -8.28 -13.54 -12.74
C ARG A 302 -7.14 -14.31 -13.42
N ASP A 303 -5.90 -14.06 -13.01
CA ASP A 303 -4.70 -14.70 -13.55
C ASP A 303 -3.92 -15.40 -12.42
N VAL A 304 -4.47 -16.48 -11.86
CA VAL A 304 -3.82 -17.22 -10.76
C VAL A 304 -2.43 -17.70 -11.18
N LEU A 305 -1.38 -17.10 -10.60
CA LEU A 305 0.02 -17.45 -10.89
C LEU A 305 0.62 -18.45 -9.90
N LEU A 306 0.20 -18.38 -8.63
CA LEU A 306 0.66 -19.29 -7.58
C LEU A 306 -0.54 -19.90 -6.88
N ASP A 307 -0.64 -21.23 -6.97
CA ASP A 307 -1.52 -22.06 -6.17
C ASP A 307 -0.61 -22.98 -5.36
N ASP A 308 -0.30 -22.56 -4.13
CA ASP A 308 0.68 -23.24 -3.29
C ASP A 308 0.00 -23.94 -2.13
N PRO A 309 0.53 -25.09 -1.66
CA PRO A 309 0.22 -25.55 -0.31
C PRO A 309 0.44 -24.41 0.69
N VAL A 310 -0.47 -24.22 1.66
CA VAL A 310 -0.37 -23.13 2.65
C VAL A 310 1.01 -23.10 3.30
N THR A 311 1.54 -24.26 3.66
CA THR A 311 2.86 -24.41 4.31
C THR A 311 4.01 -23.94 3.44
N VAL A 312 3.95 -24.22 2.13
CA VAL A 312 4.93 -23.71 1.16
C VAL A 312 4.88 -22.19 1.13
N ALA A 313 3.68 -21.63 0.99
CA ALA A 313 3.53 -20.19 0.94
C ALA A 313 3.94 -19.47 2.23
N LEU A 314 3.66 -20.05 3.40
CA LEU A 314 4.01 -19.44 4.67
C LEU A 314 5.51 -19.48 4.95
N PHE A 315 6.19 -20.61 4.68
CA PHE A 315 7.52 -20.87 5.24
C PHE A 315 8.62 -21.20 4.22
N SER A 316 8.30 -21.53 2.97
CA SER A 316 9.33 -22.01 2.05
C SER A 316 10.24 -20.90 1.56
N ASN A 317 11.54 -21.05 1.82
CA ASN A 317 12.63 -20.26 1.25
C ASN A 317 13.35 -20.98 0.08
N ASP A 318 12.80 -22.10 -0.41
CA ASP A 318 13.33 -22.83 -1.56
C ASP A 318 13.25 -21.96 -2.84
N PRO A 319 14.35 -21.82 -3.59
CA PRO A 319 14.40 -20.95 -4.76
C PRO A 319 13.40 -21.34 -5.86
N ASP A 320 13.01 -22.62 -5.99
CA ASP A 320 12.01 -23.04 -6.97
C ASP A 320 10.58 -22.64 -6.55
N HIS A 321 10.29 -22.66 -5.24
CA HIS A 321 8.99 -22.21 -4.71
C HIS A 321 8.85 -20.68 -4.74
N LEU A 322 9.95 -19.95 -4.58
CA LEU A 322 9.94 -18.48 -4.62
C LEU A 322 9.89 -17.94 -6.06
N GLY A 323 10.41 -18.68 -7.04
CA GLY A 323 10.50 -18.18 -8.40
C GLY A 323 11.43 -16.96 -8.51
N LEU A 324 11.06 -15.99 -9.35
CA LEU A 324 11.72 -14.69 -9.40
C LEU A 324 11.13 -13.65 -8.45
N TYR A 325 9.96 -13.85 -7.84
CA TYR A 325 9.28 -12.72 -7.18
C TYR A 325 8.54 -13.06 -5.88
N GLY A 326 8.36 -14.35 -5.56
CA GLY A 326 7.66 -14.78 -4.35
C GLY A 326 8.53 -14.65 -3.10
N LYS A 327 7.87 -14.51 -1.95
CA LYS A 327 8.47 -14.54 -0.62
C LYS A 327 7.62 -15.40 0.34
N PRO A 328 8.20 -15.86 1.46
CA PRO A 328 7.42 -16.51 2.51
C PRO A 328 6.48 -15.51 3.20
N MET A 329 5.25 -15.96 3.48
CA MET A 329 4.16 -15.13 3.98
C MET A 329 3.86 -15.25 5.47
N ALA A 330 4.61 -16.06 6.22
CA ALA A 330 4.35 -16.29 7.64
C ALA A 330 4.33 -14.99 8.48
N ARG A 331 5.07 -13.96 8.07
CA ARG A 331 5.08 -12.65 8.72
C ARG A 331 3.73 -11.92 8.65
N ASN A 332 2.94 -12.16 7.61
CA ASN A 332 1.58 -11.64 7.44
C ASN A 332 0.50 -12.64 7.89
N ALA A 333 0.84 -13.62 8.74
CA ALA A 333 -0.10 -14.65 9.14
C ALA A 333 -0.16 -14.83 10.65
N GLN A 334 -1.31 -15.30 11.12
CA GLN A 334 -1.46 -15.86 12.45
C GLN A 334 -1.87 -17.33 12.33
N VAL A 335 -1.26 -18.18 13.14
CA VAL A 335 -1.44 -19.64 13.08
C VAL A 335 -1.69 -20.20 14.47
N TRP A 336 -2.59 -21.19 14.56
CA TRP A 336 -2.94 -21.89 15.79
C TRP A 336 -3.15 -23.39 15.55
N THR A 337 -3.08 -24.17 16.62
CA THR A 337 -3.29 -25.63 16.60
C THR A 337 -4.78 -25.99 16.63
N GLU A 338 -5.14 -27.24 16.31
CA GLU A 338 -6.50 -27.79 16.49
C GLU A 338 -7.09 -27.58 17.90
N LYS A 339 -6.24 -27.50 18.93
CA LYS A 339 -6.66 -27.25 20.31
C LYS A 339 -6.87 -25.76 20.63
N TYR A 340 -6.76 -24.88 19.64
CA TYR A 340 -6.86 -23.43 19.78
C TYR A 340 -5.76 -22.82 20.68
N ALA A 341 -4.53 -23.34 20.55
CA ALA A 341 -3.33 -22.75 21.17
C ALA A 341 -2.50 -22.00 20.11
N ARG A 342 -1.89 -20.87 20.50
CA ARG A 342 -1.06 -20.05 19.59
C ARG A 342 0.12 -20.87 19.06
N LEU A 343 0.33 -20.84 17.74
CA LEU A 343 1.55 -21.35 17.12
C LEU A 343 2.43 -20.20 16.60
N LEU A 344 1.83 -19.18 15.96
CA LEU A 344 2.55 -18.04 15.40
C LEU A 344 1.69 -16.77 15.43
N ASP A 345 2.26 -15.66 15.89
CA ASP A 345 1.75 -14.30 15.64
C ASP A 345 2.74 -13.56 14.73
N GLY A 346 2.60 -13.75 13.42
CA GLY A 346 3.57 -13.34 12.40
C GLY A 346 4.09 -11.91 12.59
N PRO A 347 3.22 -10.88 12.70
CA PRO A 347 3.66 -9.49 12.81
C PRO A 347 4.58 -9.20 14.01
N ARG A 348 4.46 -9.98 15.09
CA ARG A 348 5.27 -9.83 16.32
C ARG A 348 6.36 -10.89 16.48
N ALA A 349 6.34 -11.94 15.66
CA ALA A 349 7.18 -13.11 15.82
C ALA A 349 8.69 -12.80 15.72
N SER A 350 9.48 -13.48 16.54
CA SER A 350 10.93 -13.58 16.38
C SER A 350 11.30 -14.62 15.32
N ARG A 351 12.56 -14.60 14.87
CA ARG A 351 13.11 -15.64 13.98
C ARG A 351 13.02 -17.05 14.58
N ALA A 352 13.22 -17.16 15.90
CA ALA A 352 13.06 -18.43 16.62
C ALA A 352 11.61 -18.96 16.57
N GLU A 353 10.62 -18.08 16.68
CA GLU A 353 9.20 -18.46 16.57
C GLU A 353 8.83 -18.92 15.16
N PHE A 354 9.40 -18.33 14.09
CA PHE A 354 9.21 -18.86 12.74
C PHE A 354 9.77 -20.27 12.58
N SER A 355 10.98 -20.53 13.09
CA SER A 355 11.58 -21.87 13.03
C SER A 355 10.72 -22.88 13.80
N ALA A 356 10.29 -22.55 15.01
CA ALA A 356 9.46 -23.42 15.83
C ALA A 356 8.09 -23.70 15.18
N ALA A 357 7.47 -22.69 14.56
CA ALA A 357 6.23 -22.88 13.81
C ALA A 357 6.47 -23.82 12.62
N PHE A 358 7.52 -23.59 11.83
CA PHE A 358 7.84 -24.46 10.69
C PHE A 358 8.13 -25.91 11.10
N ASP A 359 8.86 -26.12 12.21
CA ASP A 359 9.09 -27.46 12.76
C ASP A 359 7.79 -28.17 13.17
N ALA A 360 6.81 -27.42 13.70
CA ALA A 360 5.50 -27.97 14.02
C ALA A 360 4.71 -28.39 12.76
N PHE A 361 4.79 -27.63 11.66
CA PHE A 361 4.19 -28.03 10.39
C PHE A 361 4.83 -29.31 9.83
N LYS A 362 6.16 -29.41 9.87
CA LYS A 362 6.90 -30.62 9.43
C LYS A 362 6.55 -31.86 10.25
N ALA A 363 6.24 -31.69 11.53
CA ALA A 363 5.81 -32.80 12.40
C ALA A 363 4.41 -33.34 12.04
N GLY A 364 3.67 -32.63 11.18
CA GLY A 364 2.31 -32.98 10.79
C GLY A 364 1.27 -32.58 11.83
N GLY A 365 0.03 -32.41 11.40
CA GLY A 365 -1.08 -32.06 12.28
C GLY A 365 -2.16 -31.25 11.58
N ARG A 366 -3.09 -30.72 12.37
CA ARG A 366 -4.14 -29.80 11.92
C ARG A 366 -3.92 -28.41 12.49
N PHE A 367 -3.94 -27.42 11.60
CA PHE A 367 -3.66 -26.03 11.93
C PHE A 367 -4.75 -25.12 11.37
N GLY A 368 -5.12 -24.11 12.14
CA GLY A 368 -5.90 -23.00 11.62
C GLY A 368 -4.99 -21.81 11.35
N TYR A 369 -5.33 -21.03 10.34
CA TYR A 369 -4.58 -19.84 9.96
C TYR A 369 -5.50 -18.72 9.50
N ARG A 370 -4.98 -17.50 9.57
CA ARG A 370 -5.47 -16.35 8.80
C ARG A 370 -4.32 -15.51 8.31
N PHE A 371 -4.47 -14.91 7.14
CA PHE A 371 -3.67 -13.74 6.81
C PHE A 371 -4.12 -12.57 7.67
N PHE A 372 -3.14 -11.90 8.27
CA PHE A 372 -3.30 -10.75 9.14
C PHE A 372 -2.32 -9.68 8.68
N TYR A 373 -2.75 -8.89 7.71
CA TYR A 373 -2.04 -7.69 7.31
C TYR A 373 -2.15 -6.64 8.42
N PRO A 374 -1.07 -5.95 8.79
CA PRO A 374 -1.10 -4.95 9.86
C PRO A 374 -2.20 -3.90 9.65
N PRO A 375 -3.04 -3.61 10.67
CA PRO A 375 -4.01 -2.54 10.61
C PRO A 375 -3.33 -1.17 10.54
N MET A 376 -4.06 -0.17 10.05
CA MET A 376 -3.63 1.22 9.98
C MET A 376 -3.22 1.74 11.36
N ARG A 377 -2.29 2.68 11.39
CA ARG A 377 -1.71 3.21 12.62
C ARG A 377 -1.79 4.72 12.72
N VAL A 378 -1.92 5.16 13.96
CA VAL A 378 -1.56 6.52 14.39
C VAL A 378 -0.44 6.36 15.41
N ARG A 379 0.76 6.85 15.08
CA ARG A 379 1.98 6.58 15.86
C ARG A 379 2.16 5.07 16.12
N ALA A 380 2.36 4.66 17.36
CA ALA A 380 2.54 3.28 17.79
C ALA A 380 1.23 2.49 17.96
N ARG A 381 0.06 3.08 17.67
CA ARG A 381 -1.24 2.46 17.95
C ARG A 381 -1.91 1.95 16.69
N SER A 382 -2.36 0.70 16.72
CA SER A 382 -3.22 0.11 15.69
C SER A 382 -4.64 0.63 15.84
N VAL A 383 -5.26 1.06 14.74
CA VAL A 383 -6.62 1.61 14.77
C VAL A 383 -7.59 0.61 14.16
N PHE A 384 -8.65 0.29 14.91
CA PHE A 384 -9.78 -0.50 14.41
C PHE A 384 -11.06 0.31 14.49
N TRP A 385 -11.86 0.27 13.43
CA TRP A 385 -13.22 0.74 13.43
C TRP A 385 -14.17 -0.41 13.75
N HIS A 386 -14.85 -0.31 14.89
CA HIS A 386 -15.90 -1.23 15.30
C HIS A 386 -17.24 -0.71 14.83
N ARG A 387 -17.68 -1.15 13.64
CA ARG A 387 -18.89 -0.65 12.98
C ARG A 387 -20.02 -1.68 13.09
N PRO A 388 -21.14 -1.37 13.77
CA PRO A 388 -22.34 -2.18 13.72
C PRO A 388 -22.97 -2.17 12.32
N ILE A 389 -23.31 -3.34 11.81
CA ILE A 389 -24.16 -3.49 10.64
C ILE A 389 -25.54 -3.92 11.10
N LEU A 390 -26.55 -3.09 10.86
CA LEU A 390 -27.94 -3.40 11.16
C LEU A 390 -28.59 -4.01 9.91
N VAL A 391 -28.97 -5.28 9.99
CA VAL A 391 -29.55 -6.02 8.87
C VAL A 391 -30.98 -6.41 9.21
N ARG A 392 -31.90 -6.06 8.32
CA ARG A 392 -33.30 -6.50 8.35
C ARG A 392 -33.62 -7.29 7.08
N ARG A 393 -34.77 -7.96 7.07
CA ARG A 393 -35.20 -8.74 5.90
C ARG A 393 -35.41 -7.89 4.64
N ASP A 394 -35.74 -6.60 4.79
CA ASP A 394 -35.98 -5.64 3.72
C ASP A 394 -34.74 -4.84 3.29
N GLY A 395 -33.62 -4.93 4.03
CA GLY A 395 -32.37 -4.29 3.67
C GLY A 395 -31.40 -4.04 4.83
N THR A 396 -30.29 -3.38 4.50
CA THR A 396 -29.24 -2.99 5.45
C THR A 396 -29.34 -1.51 5.79
N ASP A 397 -29.30 -1.16 7.08
CA ASP A 397 -29.29 0.23 7.57
C ASP A 397 -27.91 0.56 8.15
N PHE A 398 -27.31 1.66 7.67
CA PHE A 398 -25.95 2.10 8.03
C PHE A 398 -25.94 3.28 9.02
N ALA A 399 -27.06 3.60 9.66
CA ALA A 399 -27.14 4.72 10.59
C ALA A 399 -26.32 4.53 11.88
N LEU A 400 -25.99 3.28 12.23
CA LEU A 400 -25.11 2.96 13.35
C LEU A 400 -23.65 3.01 12.88
N ALA A 401 -22.92 4.02 13.32
CA ALA A 401 -21.56 4.25 12.90
C ALA A 401 -20.52 3.61 13.84
N GLY A 402 -20.90 3.23 15.06
CA GLY A 402 -19.98 2.71 16.07
C GLY A 402 -18.91 3.70 16.48
N HIS A 403 -17.71 3.18 16.76
CA HIS A 403 -16.54 3.99 17.13
C HIS A 403 -15.23 3.31 16.71
N LEU A 404 -14.13 4.02 16.80
CA LEU A 404 -12.79 3.51 16.56
C LEU A 404 -12.02 3.43 17.86
N THR A 405 -11.12 2.44 17.94
CA THR A 405 -10.16 2.30 19.02
C THR A 405 -8.75 2.36 18.46
N ALA A 406 -7.91 3.21 19.04
CA ALA A 406 -6.47 3.21 18.82
C ALA A 406 -5.79 2.44 19.97
N GLU A 407 -5.25 1.28 19.64
CA GLU A 407 -4.88 0.22 20.57
C GLU A 407 -3.36 -0.02 20.57
N ARG A 408 -2.80 -0.20 21.78
CA ARG A 408 -1.43 -0.66 22.01
C ARG A 408 -1.41 -1.54 23.25
N GLU A 409 -0.65 -2.62 23.20
CA GLU A 409 -0.48 -3.52 24.35
C GLU A 409 0.03 -2.76 25.59
N GLY A 410 -0.54 -3.08 26.75
CA GLY A 410 -0.18 -2.43 28.02
C GLY A 410 -0.69 -0.99 28.20
N ALA A 411 -1.45 -0.43 27.24
CA ALA A 411 -2.03 0.90 27.34
C ALA A 411 -3.56 0.89 27.15
N PRO A 412 -4.31 1.76 27.83
CA PRO A 412 -5.75 1.88 27.58
C PRO A 412 -5.98 2.36 26.13
N PRO A 413 -7.03 1.85 25.44
CA PRO A 413 -7.37 2.29 24.10
C PRO A 413 -7.82 3.76 24.12
N VAL A 414 -7.48 4.49 23.07
CA VAL A 414 -8.05 5.82 22.80
C VAL A 414 -9.27 5.63 21.90
N GLU A 415 -10.42 6.13 22.34
CA GLU A 415 -11.68 6.07 21.57
C GLU A 415 -11.79 7.31 20.66
N LEU A 416 -12.17 7.07 19.40
CA LEU A 416 -12.50 8.10 18.40
C LEU A 416 -13.84 7.74 17.74
N TRP A 417 -14.51 8.70 17.11
CA TRP A 417 -15.83 8.53 16.50
C TRP A 417 -15.80 8.92 15.02
N PRO A 418 -16.39 8.12 14.13
CA PRO A 418 -16.39 8.45 12.70
C PRO A 418 -17.14 9.77 12.43
N ARG A 419 -16.60 10.55 11.50
CA ARG A 419 -17.17 11.74 10.88
C ARG A 419 -17.33 11.41 9.40
N LEU A 420 -18.52 10.94 9.03
CA LEU A 420 -18.83 10.67 7.63
C LEU A 420 -18.92 12.01 6.89
N ALA A 421 -17.98 12.25 5.98
CA ALA A 421 -17.90 13.51 5.26
C ALA A 421 -19.10 13.68 4.30
N SER A 422 -19.51 14.93 4.09
CA SER A 422 -20.60 15.30 3.19
C SER A 422 -20.32 16.67 2.56
N ARG A 423 -19.11 16.83 2.02
CA ARG A 423 -18.64 18.06 1.39
C ARG A 423 -19.33 18.29 0.04
N ALA A 424 -19.60 19.55 -0.26
CA ALA A 424 -20.15 19.95 -1.55
C ALA A 424 -19.22 19.52 -2.70
N GLY A 425 -19.79 19.07 -3.82
CA GLY A 425 -19.04 18.52 -4.96
C GLY A 425 -18.51 17.10 -4.75
N TYR A 426 -18.01 16.77 -3.56
CA TYR A 426 -17.48 15.44 -3.24
C TYR A 426 -18.57 14.35 -3.22
N VAL A 427 -19.74 14.63 -2.65
CA VAL A 427 -20.85 13.65 -2.60
C VAL A 427 -21.33 13.29 -4.01
N GLU A 428 -21.49 14.30 -4.87
CA GLU A 428 -21.88 14.10 -6.28
C GLU A 428 -20.79 13.34 -7.03
N ALA A 429 -19.52 13.72 -6.87
CA ALA A 429 -18.38 13.05 -7.49
C ALA A 429 -18.27 11.57 -7.08
N ALA A 430 -18.41 11.27 -5.78
CA ALA A 430 -18.31 9.91 -5.25
C ALA A 430 -19.45 8.98 -5.72
N ALA A 431 -20.58 9.53 -6.16
CA ALA A 431 -21.71 8.77 -6.69
C ALA A 431 -21.57 8.40 -8.19
N GLN A 432 -20.59 8.96 -8.89
CA GLN A 432 -20.37 8.68 -10.31
C GLN A 432 -19.75 7.29 -10.54
N ASP A 433 -19.63 6.89 -11.81
CA ASP A 433 -18.80 5.74 -12.16
C ASP A 433 -17.35 5.95 -11.71
N ARG A 434 -16.60 4.86 -11.54
CA ARG A 434 -15.26 4.92 -10.93
C ARG A 434 -14.32 5.91 -11.63
N ARG A 435 -14.28 5.92 -12.96
CA ARG A 435 -13.33 6.76 -13.70
C ARG A 435 -13.70 8.24 -13.60
N ALA A 436 -15.00 8.54 -13.71
CA ALA A 436 -15.51 9.90 -13.57
C ALA A 436 -15.35 10.41 -12.13
N ALA A 437 -15.63 9.56 -11.13
CA ALA A 437 -15.40 9.81 -9.72
C ALA A 437 -13.92 10.12 -9.43
N ASP A 438 -12.99 9.31 -9.95
CA ASP A 438 -11.55 9.53 -9.78
C ASP A 438 -11.10 10.85 -10.42
N ASN A 439 -11.58 11.17 -11.63
CA ASN A 439 -11.26 12.44 -12.29
C ASN A 439 -11.74 13.66 -11.48
N ALA A 440 -12.97 13.61 -10.96
CA ALA A 440 -13.48 14.65 -10.11
C ALA A 440 -12.71 14.75 -8.79
N ARG A 441 -12.38 13.61 -8.18
CA ARG A 441 -11.57 13.52 -6.95
C ARG A 441 -10.21 14.18 -7.11
N ARG A 442 -9.49 13.92 -8.21
CA ARG A 442 -8.18 14.53 -8.47
C ARG A 442 -8.27 16.05 -8.43
N ILE A 443 -9.25 16.67 -9.11
CA ILE A 443 -9.43 18.12 -9.12
C ILE A 443 -9.76 18.67 -7.73
N LEU A 444 -10.70 18.04 -7.03
CA LEU A 444 -11.15 18.50 -5.72
C LEU A 444 -10.02 18.39 -4.67
N GLU A 445 -9.41 17.23 -4.53
CA GLU A 445 -8.33 17.01 -3.55
C GLU A 445 -7.09 17.85 -3.86
N TRP A 446 -6.69 17.99 -5.12
CA TRP A 446 -5.50 18.78 -5.45
C TRP A 446 -5.67 20.27 -5.15
N ARG A 447 -6.87 20.81 -5.30
CA ARG A 447 -7.16 22.18 -4.87
C ARG A 447 -7.04 22.32 -3.34
N GLU A 448 -7.38 21.29 -2.57
CA GLU A 448 -7.22 21.28 -1.11
C GLU A 448 -5.74 21.11 -0.72
N LEU A 449 -4.98 20.26 -1.41
CA LEU A 449 -3.55 20.03 -1.17
C LEU A 449 -2.68 21.24 -1.50
N LEU A 450 -2.98 21.94 -2.59
CA LEU A 450 -2.24 23.12 -3.03
C LEU A 450 -2.77 24.42 -2.42
N GLU A 451 -3.93 24.38 -1.76
CA GLU A 451 -4.63 25.51 -1.15
C GLU A 451 -5.02 26.66 -2.10
N GLU A 452 -4.73 26.53 -3.40
CA GLU A 452 -4.99 27.50 -4.45
C GLU A 452 -5.83 26.88 -5.57
N PRO A 453 -6.62 27.68 -6.32
CA PRO A 453 -7.24 27.22 -7.56
C PRO A 453 -6.21 26.61 -8.52
N LEU A 454 -6.57 25.53 -9.20
CA LEU A 454 -5.66 24.80 -10.08
C LEU A 454 -5.47 25.54 -11.40
N PRO A 455 -4.23 25.76 -11.86
CA PRO A 455 -3.98 26.22 -13.22
C PRO A 455 -4.62 25.28 -14.26
N PRO A 456 -5.22 25.78 -15.35
CA PRO A 456 -5.81 24.96 -16.39
C PRO A 456 -4.86 23.89 -16.95
N SER A 457 -3.58 24.21 -17.16
CA SER A 457 -2.57 23.26 -17.64
C SER A 457 -2.38 22.09 -16.66
N LEU A 458 -2.26 22.39 -15.37
CA LEU A 458 -2.09 21.40 -14.29
C LEU A 458 -3.33 20.51 -14.15
N ALA A 459 -4.51 21.14 -14.13
CA ALA A 459 -5.80 20.43 -14.06
C ALA A 459 -5.96 19.45 -15.22
N ARG A 460 -5.55 19.84 -16.44
CA ARG A 460 -5.60 18.95 -17.60
C ARG A 460 -4.69 17.74 -17.45
N ARG A 461 -3.51 17.88 -16.82
CA ARG A 461 -2.55 16.77 -16.61
C ARG A 461 -2.94 15.80 -15.50
N LEU A 462 -3.83 16.22 -14.59
CA LEU A 462 -4.43 15.33 -13.60
C LEU A 462 -5.48 14.39 -14.21
N LEU A 463 -6.17 14.81 -15.28
CA LEU A 463 -7.33 14.07 -15.80
C LEU A 463 -6.94 12.86 -16.64
N ASP A 464 -7.56 11.72 -16.35
CA ASP A 464 -7.62 10.55 -17.22
C ASP A 464 -8.73 10.75 -18.28
N VAL A 465 -8.40 11.47 -19.35
CA VAL A 465 -9.27 11.72 -20.51
C VAL A 465 -8.49 11.56 -21.80
N ALA A 466 -9.19 11.42 -22.94
CA ALA A 466 -8.55 11.33 -24.25
C ALA A 466 -7.57 12.49 -24.48
N LYS A 467 -6.44 12.24 -25.15
CA LYS A 467 -5.32 13.21 -25.24
C LYS A 467 -5.70 14.51 -25.94
N ASP A 468 -6.53 14.41 -26.96
CA ASP A 468 -7.10 15.52 -27.73
C ASP A 468 -8.27 16.21 -27.02
N ALA A 469 -8.81 15.62 -25.94
CA ALA A 469 -9.87 16.23 -25.17
C ALA A 469 -9.40 17.52 -24.49
N LYS A 470 -10.19 18.57 -24.65
CA LYS A 470 -9.96 19.86 -24.00
C LYS A 470 -10.51 19.84 -22.58
N LEU A 471 -9.80 20.52 -21.68
CA LEU A 471 -10.27 20.72 -20.30
C LEU A 471 -11.65 21.41 -20.29
N THR A 472 -11.87 22.41 -21.16
CA THR A 472 -13.14 23.14 -21.27
C THR A 472 -14.32 22.23 -21.56
N ASP A 473 -14.13 21.24 -22.44
CA ASP A 473 -15.19 20.34 -22.86
C ASP A 473 -15.53 19.37 -21.73
N TRP A 474 -14.52 18.90 -21.00
CA TRP A 474 -14.74 18.08 -19.80
C TRP A 474 -15.46 18.86 -18.69
N LEU A 475 -15.00 20.09 -18.40
CA LEU A 475 -15.58 20.98 -17.39
C LEU A 475 -17.04 21.35 -17.69
N SER A 476 -17.42 21.48 -18.97
CA SER A 476 -18.80 21.80 -19.37
C SER A 476 -19.86 20.79 -18.87
N ARG A 477 -19.41 19.59 -18.48
CA ARG A 477 -20.25 18.50 -17.97
C ARG A 477 -20.19 18.34 -16.46
N GLN A 478 -19.44 19.21 -15.77
CA GLN A 478 -19.23 19.14 -14.32
C GLN A 478 -20.06 20.20 -13.58
N SER A 479 -20.30 19.96 -12.30
CA SER A 479 -20.99 20.90 -11.42
C SER A 479 -20.22 22.23 -11.28
N ASP A 480 -20.96 23.30 -10.96
CA ASP A 480 -20.36 24.63 -10.74
C ASP A 480 -19.29 24.59 -9.64
N GLU A 481 -19.52 23.77 -8.62
CA GLU A 481 -18.59 23.56 -7.51
C GLU A 481 -17.22 23.04 -7.99
N LEU A 482 -17.22 22.03 -8.86
CA LEU A 482 -15.98 21.50 -9.43
C LEU A 482 -15.32 22.51 -10.36
N ARG A 483 -16.11 23.17 -11.22
CA ARG A 483 -15.59 24.21 -12.13
C ARG A 483 -14.93 25.37 -11.38
N SER A 484 -15.44 25.74 -10.21
CA SER A 484 -14.87 26.81 -9.37
C SER A 484 -13.46 26.52 -8.83
N ARG A 485 -12.99 25.26 -8.92
CA ARG A 485 -11.67 24.86 -8.44
C ARG A 485 -10.54 25.16 -9.42
N ILE A 486 -10.88 25.60 -10.63
CA ILE A 486 -9.93 25.95 -11.70
C ILE A 486 -9.70 27.47 -11.69
N GLY A 487 -8.43 27.89 -11.71
CA GLY A 487 -8.00 29.28 -11.70
C GLY A 487 -7.46 29.75 -13.05
N GLU A 488 -6.62 30.78 -13.00
CA GLU A 488 -5.87 31.29 -14.15
C GLU A 488 -4.54 30.56 -14.33
N GLU A 489 -4.00 30.60 -15.55
CA GLU A 489 -2.68 30.06 -15.85
C GLU A 489 -1.59 31.04 -15.38
N PRO A 490 -0.73 30.67 -14.42
CA PRO A 490 0.33 31.55 -13.96
C PRO A 490 1.46 31.66 -15.01
N PRO A 491 2.25 32.74 -15.00
CA PRO A 491 3.44 32.82 -15.83
C PRO A 491 4.44 31.73 -15.44
N LEU A 492 5.05 31.07 -16.42
CA LEU A 492 5.97 29.96 -16.19
C LEU A 492 7.30 30.40 -15.55
N GLY A 493 7.75 31.63 -15.78
CA GLY A 493 9.10 32.09 -15.40
C GLY A 493 10.21 31.49 -16.26
N GLU A 494 11.45 31.92 -16.03
CA GLU A 494 12.63 31.46 -16.77
C GLU A 494 13.16 30.12 -16.23
N PRO A 495 13.64 29.22 -17.11
CA PRO A 495 14.27 27.97 -16.67
C PRO A 495 15.67 28.21 -16.10
N ARG A 496 16.12 27.32 -15.20
CA ARG A 496 17.43 27.43 -14.52
C ARG A 496 18.53 26.62 -15.18
N THR A 497 18.24 25.41 -15.64
CA THR A 497 19.25 24.45 -16.10
C THR A 497 19.18 24.16 -17.60
N PHE A 498 18.07 24.48 -18.28
CA PHE A 498 17.89 24.18 -19.71
C PHE A 498 18.95 24.79 -20.63
N VAL A 499 19.61 25.89 -20.23
CA VAL A 499 20.75 26.43 -20.98
C VAL A 499 21.93 25.43 -21.09
N ARG A 500 22.04 24.49 -20.14
CA ARG A 500 23.04 23.42 -20.12
C ARG A 500 22.48 22.09 -20.61
N THR A 501 21.22 21.80 -20.29
CA THR A 501 20.63 20.47 -20.52
C THR A 501 19.84 20.34 -21.84
N ALA A 502 19.39 21.43 -22.46
CA ALA A 502 18.78 21.42 -23.79
C ALA A 502 19.83 21.56 -24.91
N THR A 503 20.90 20.75 -24.84
CA THR A 503 22.04 20.83 -25.77
C THR A 503 22.36 19.46 -26.34
N ARG A 504 22.96 19.44 -27.54
CA ARG A 504 23.43 18.18 -28.14
C ARG A 504 24.54 17.52 -27.32
N GLU A 505 25.40 18.32 -26.68
CA GLU A 505 26.44 17.80 -25.79
C GLU A 505 25.83 17.02 -24.62
N PHE A 506 24.76 17.53 -24.01
CA PHE A 506 24.04 16.83 -22.94
C PHE A 506 23.47 15.49 -23.44
N GLU A 507 22.80 15.46 -24.60
CA GLU A 507 22.28 14.23 -25.21
C GLU A 507 23.39 13.18 -25.45
N GLU A 508 24.49 13.56 -26.09
CA GLU A 508 25.57 12.61 -26.41
C GLU A 508 26.22 12.03 -25.16
N ARG A 509 26.34 12.84 -24.11
CA ARG A 509 26.90 12.39 -22.83
C ARG A 509 25.93 11.48 -22.10
N PHE A 510 24.63 11.80 -22.10
CA PHE A 510 23.59 10.93 -21.57
C PHE A 510 23.65 9.55 -22.22
N TRP A 511 23.68 9.50 -23.55
CA TRP A 511 23.81 8.25 -24.31
C TRP A 511 25.07 7.44 -23.92
N ARG A 512 26.24 8.09 -23.91
CA ARG A 512 27.51 7.43 -23.59
C ARG A 512 27.55 6.88 -22.17
N LEU A 513 27.00 7.62 -21.20
CA LEU A 513 26.91 7.16 -19.82
C LEU A 513 26.05 5.90 -19.71
N ILE A 514 24.85 5.90 -20.33
CA ILE A 514 24.01 4.69 -20.34
C ILE A 514 24.76 3.52 -20.97
N ALA A 515 25.44 3.74 -22.10
CA ALA A 515 26.19 2.68 -22.77
C ALA A 515 27.34 2.13 -21.90
N VAL A 516 28.08 2.99 -21.19
CA VAL A 516 29.16 2.56 -20.29
C VAL A 516 28.62 1.75 -19.10
N LEU A 517 27.50 2.16 -18.54
CA LEU A 517 26.91 1.50 -17.37
C LEU A 517 26.24 0.17 -17.74
N SER A 518 25.61 0.11 -18.92
CA SER A 518 24.81 -1.05 -19.36
C SER A 518 25.57 -2.06 -20.21
N THR A 519 26.76 -1.74 -20.73
CA THR A 519 27.51 -2.65 -21.60
C THR A 519 28.90 -3.01 -21.06
N GLY A 520 29.47 -4.10 -21.58
CA GLY A 520 30.87 -4.44 -21.34
C GLY A 520 31.15 -5.06 -19.97
N GLN A 521 31.70 -4.25 -19.06
CA GLN A 521 32.34 -4.66 -17.80
C GLN A 521 31.33 -5.05 -16.71
N TYR A 522 30.19 -4.36 -16.61
CA TYR A 522 29.24 -4.56 -15.52
C TYR A 522 28.05 -5.41 -15.98
N ARG A 523 28.18 -6.74 -15.89
CA ARG A 523 27.16 -7.69 -16.42
C ARG A 523 26.20 -8.24 -15.38
N GLU A 524 26.70 -8.57 -14.19
CA GLU A 524 25.90 -9.07 -13.07
C GLU A 524 25.82 -7.94 -12.04
N LYS A 525 24.65 -7.29 -11.95
CA LYS A 525 24.42 -6.10 -11.12
C LYS A 525 23.18 -6.23 -10.23
N ASN A 526 22.73 -7.45 -9.92
CA ASN A 526 21.62 -7.65 -8.99
C ASN A 526 22.15 -7.88 -7.56
N ASN A 527 21.39 -7.48 -6.54
CA ASN A 527 21.86 -7.60 -5.15
C ASN A 527 22.08 -9.05 -4.69
N ALA A 528 21.35 -10.02 -5.24
CA ALA A 528 21.53 -11.43 -4.86
C ALA A 528 22.76 -12.12 -5.49
N ASP A 529 23.36 -11.50 -6.52
CA ASP A 529 24.25 -12.09 -7.54
C ASP A 529 25.13 -13.27 -7.13
N ARG A 530 25.30 -14.18 -8.11
CA ARG A 530 25.62 -15.61 -8.01
C ARG A 530 24.60 -16.36 -7.15
N VAL A 531 23.75 -17.13 -7.81
CA VAL A 531 22.84 -18.05 -7.15
C VAL A 531 23.25 -19.50 -7.40
N VAL A 532 23.30 -20.32 -6.34
CA VAL A 532 23.66 -21.75 -6.43
C VAL A 532 22.78 -22.53 -7.44
N PRO A 533 21.45 -22.29 -7.53
CA PRO A 533 20.57 -23.01 -8.47
C PRO A 533 20.84 -22.76 -9.95
N ASN A 534 21.72 -21.83 -10.32
CA ASN A 534 22.11 -21.61 -11.72
C ASN A 534 23.02 -22.73 -12.26
N GLU A 535 23.56 -23.61 -11.42
CA GLU A 535 24.45 -24.67 -11.88
C GLU A 535 23.76 -25.57 -12.93
N GLY A 536 24.39 -25.67 -14.10
CA GLY A 536 23.86 -26.42 -15.25
C GLY A 536 22.78 -25.70 -16.07
N ARG A 537 22.41 -24.47 -15.72
CA ARG A 537 21.45 -23.64 -16.48
C ARG A 537 22.18 -22.80 -17.53
N THR A 538 21.56 -22.62 -18.69
CA THR A 538 22.14 -21.88 -19.82
C THR A 538 21.30 -20.68 -20.25
N GLY A 539 20.12 -20.47 -19.67
CA GLY A 539 19.15 -19.46 -20.12
C GLY A 539 18.30 -19.96 -21.30
N GLY A 540 18.27 -21.27 -21.54
CA GLY A 540 17.46 -21.89 -22.58
C GLY A 540 17.82 -21.42 -23.99
N ALA A 541 16.81 -21.08 -24.79
CA ALA A 541 16.97 -20.76 -26.21
C ALA A 541 17.78 -19.46 -26.46
N LYS A 542 17.77 -18.54 -25.50
CA LYS A 542 18.46 -17.25 -25.62
C LYS A 542 19.92 -17.30 -25.20
N GLY A 543 20.34 -18.35 -24.48
CA GLY A 543 21.74 -18.66 -24.17
C GLY A 543 22.54 -17.52 -23.53
N ARG A 544 22.72 -17.53 -22.20
CA ARG A 544 23.46 -16.50 -21.47
C ARG A 544 24.51 -17.11 -20.55
N ALA A 545 25.75 -16.66 -20.68
CA ALA A 545 26.79 -16.95 -19.70
C ALA A 545 26.68 -15.98 -18.52
N VAL A 546 26.52 -16.51 -17.31
CA VAL A 546 26.58 -15.74 -16.07
C VAL A 546 28.04 -15.53 -15.68
N ALA A 547 28.41 -14.31 -15.35
CA ALA A 547 29.78 -14.04 -14.93
C ALA A 547 30.07 -14.69 -13.56
N PRO A 548 31.32 -15.09 -13.28
CA PRO A 548 31.66 -15.73 -12.01
C PRO A 548 31.68 -14.76 -10.82
N ALA A 549 31.60 -13.45 -11.06
CA ALA A 549 31.69 -12.40 -10.05
C ALA A 549 30.51 -11.42 -10.13
N ARG A 550 30.12 -10.91 -8.96
CA ARG A 550 29.20 -9.78 -8.78
C ARG A 550 29.89 -8.48 -9.21
N HIS A 551 29.24 -7.69 -10.06
CA HIS A 551 29.76 -6.42 -10.56
C HIS A 551 29.10 -5.18 -9.96
N LEU A 552 28.10 -5.36 -9.08
CA LEU A 552 27.45 -4.25 -8.39
C LEU A 552 28.42 -3.44 -7.51
N ASP A 553 29.36 -4.11 -6.83
CA ASP A 553 30.37 -3.41 -6.01
C ASP A 553 31.34 -2.59 -6.88
N PRO A 554 32.02 -3.15 -7.91
CA PRO A 554 32.82 -2.37 -8.85
C PRO A 554 32.07 -1.22 -9.54
N LEU A 555 30.79 -1.40 -9.86
CA LEU A 555 29.96 -0.34 -10.43
C LEU A 555 29.79 0.82 -9.42
N GLY A 556 29.54 0.49 -8.15
CA GLY A 556 29.50 1.50 -7.10
C GLY A 556 30.83 2.24 -6.92
N ASP A 557 31.96 1.54 -7.01
CA ASP A 557 33.30 2.18 -6.94
C ASP A 557 33.53 3.14 -8.12
N PHE A 558 33.05 2.77 -9.32
CA PHE A 558 33.10 3.64 -10.48
C PHE A 558 32.29 4.93 -10.28
N LEU A 559 31.05 4.81 -9.78
CA LEU A 559 30.21 5.98 -9.49
C LEU A 559 30.84 6.87 -8.42
N HIS A 560 31.38 6.28 -7.35
CA HIS A 560 32.06 7.01 -6.30
C HIS A 560 33.25 7.82 -6.85
N GLY A 561 34.16 7.16 -7.57
CA GLY A 561 35.32 7.81 -8.19
C GLY A 561 34.95 8.88 -9.22
N TYR A 562 33.86 8.68 -9.96
CA TYR A 562 33.32 9.69 -10.88
C TYR A 562 32.97 11.00 -10.16
N TYR A 563 32.21 10.91 -9.06
CA TYR A 563 31.78 12.08 -8.32
C TYR A 563 32.90 12.75 -7.54
N GLU A 564 33.85 11.99 -6.99
CA GLU A 564 35.05 12.57 -6.35
C GLU A 564 35.83 13.45 -7.32
N ALA A 565 36.02 12.97 -8.55
CA ALA A 565 36.71 13.73 -9.59
C ALA A 565 35.91 14.96 -10.03
N LEU A 566 34.61 14.79 -10.28
CA LEU A 566 33.73 15.86 -10.76
C LEU A 566 33.57 17.00 -9.74
N LEU A 567 33.36 16.64 -8.47
CA LEU A 567 33.02 17.57 -7.40
C LEU A 567 34.22 18.07 -6.59
N ALA A 568 35.46 17.82 -7.01
CA ALA A 568 36.66 18.22 -6.29
C ALA A 568 36.55 19.67 -5.74
N GLY A 569 36.38 19.80 -4.41
CA GLY A 569 36.22 21.07 -3.68
C GLY A 569 34.85 21.75 -3.73
N ARG A 570 33.85 21.15 -4.40
CA ARG A 570 32.50 21.69 -4.63
C ARG A 570 31.37 20.83 -4.06
N GLY A 571 31.68 19.68 -3.47
CA GLY A 571 30.73 18.76 -2.85
C GLY A 571 31.44 17.60 -2.18
N SER A 572 30.69 16.58 -1.78
CA SER A 572 31.23 15.34 -1.21
C SER A 572 30.45 14.13 -1.71
N VAL A 573 31.09 12.96 -1.73
CA VAL A 573 30.43 11.67 -1.95
C VAL A 573 30.76 10.75 -0.78
N GLU A 574 29.77 9.98 -0.32
CA GLU A 574 29.91 9.03 0.78
C GLU A 574 29.07 7.77 0.56
N ASP A 575 29.56 6.65 1.08
CA ASP A 575 28.82 5.38 1.11
C ASP A 575 27.90 5.31 2.34
N HIS A 576 26.61 5.08 2.11
CA HIS A 576 25.64 4.73 3.13
C HIS A 576 25.51 3.20 3.21
N SER A 577 26.35 2.56 4.02
CA SER A 577 26.40 1.10 4.15
C SER A 577 25.41 0.54 5.18
N PHE A 578 24.75 -0.57 4.85
CA PHE A 578 23.77 -1.25 5.71
C PHE A 578 23.77 -2.77 5.50
N ARG A 579 23.08 -3.49 6.39
CA ARG A 579 22.90 -4.95 6.33
C ARG A 579 21.60 -5.31 5.65
N TRP A 580 21.59 -6.47 5.00
CA TRP A 580 20.38 -7.09 4.47
C TRP A 580 19.70 -7.86 5.60
N GLU A 581 18.65 -7.28 6.18
CA GLU A 581 17.90 -7.90 7.27
C GLU A 581 16.74 -8.73 6.71
N THR A 582 16.75 -10.06 6.93
CA THR A 582 15.71 -10.99 6.43
C THR A 582 15.17 -11.90 7.53
N GLU A 583 13.89 -12.28 7.45
CA GLU A 583 13.30 -13.28 8.36
C GLU A 583 13.82 -14.70 8.15
N PHE A 584 14.07 -15.05 6.90
CA PHE A 584 14.47 -16.38 6.47
C PHE A 584 15.90 -16.35 5.94
N ASP A 585 16.54 -17.51 5.93
CA ASP A 585 17.85 -17.67 5.33
C ASP A 585 17.76 -17.95 3.85
N TYR A 586 18.68 -17.37 3.06
CA TYR A 586 18.75 -17.60 1.62
C TYR A 586 20.16 -18.05 1.24
N PRO A 587 20.60 -19.23 1.73
CA PRO A 587 21.97 -19.72 1.54
C PRO A 587 22.31 -19.99 0.07
N TRP A 588 21.31 -19.97 -0.81
CA TRP A 588 21.46 -20.10 -2.25
C TRP A 588 21.80 -18.77 -2.94
N SER A 589 21.63 -17.60 -2.29
CA SER A 589 22.06 -16.28 -2.80
C SER A 589 23.41 -15.89 -2.21
N ASP A 590 24.40 -15.67 -3.07
CA ASP A 590 25.75 -15.31 -2.61
C ASP A 590 25.83 -13.88 -2.08
N GLY A 591 25.12 -12.93 -2.72
CA GLY A 591 24.98 -11.56 -2.19
C GLY A 591 24.43 -11.54 -0.76
N TRP A 592 23.34 -12.27 -0.51
CA TRP A 592 22.80 -12.41 0.85
C TRP A 592 23.80 -13.09 1.80
N ARG A 593 24.43 -14.20 1.38
CA ARG A 593 25.40 -14.95 2.20
C ARG A 593 26.56 -14.07 2.65
N ARG A 594 27.22 -13.36 1.71
CA ARG A 594 28.35 -12.47 1.98
C ARG A 594 27.95 -11.31 2.89
N ASN A 595 26.72 -10.82 2.75
CA ASN A 595 26.17 -9.82 3.66
C ASN A 595 26.03 -10.36 5.09
N GLN A 596 25.49 -11.58 5.26
CA GLN A 596 25.33 -12.21 6.57
C GLN A 596 26.65 -12.61 7.24
N THR A 597 27.65 -13.06 6.48
CA THR A 597 28.98 -13.40 7.02
C THR A 597 29.84 -12.18 7.31
N GLY A 598 29.41 -10.99 6.87
CA GLY A 598 30.14 -9.73 7.03
C GLY A 598 31.27 -9.53 6.02
N GLU A 599 31.38 -10.38 5.01
CA GLU A 599 32.32 -10.25 3.88
C GLU A 599 31.96 -9.07 2.96
N ALA A 600 30.69 -8.69 2.91
CA ALA A 600 30.19 -7.54 2.16
C ALA A 600 29.09 -6.81 2.93
N ARG A 601 28.75 -5.61 2.49
CA ARG A 601 27.57 -4.86 2.91
C ARG A 601 26.91 -4.27 1.67
N GLU A 602 25.61 -4.04 1.75
CA GLU A 602 24.94 -3.22 0.75
C GLU A 602 25.27 -1.74 1.03
N ARG A 603 25.29 -0.92 -0.02
CA ARG A 603 25.53 0.52 0.11
C ARG A 603 24.67 1.32 -0.86
N ASN A 604 24.13 2.43 -0.39
CA ASN A 604 23.74 3.52 -1.29
C ASN A 604 24.93 4.46 -1.46
N ILE A 605 24.99 5.19 -2.57
CA ILE A 605 25.98 6.24 -2.80
C ILE A 605 25.29 7.59 -2.66
N ILE A 606 25.75 8.43 -1.74
CA ILE A 606 25.17 9.74 -1.47
C ILE A 606 26.15 10.82 -1.89
N VAL A 607 25.75 11.61 -2.88
CA VAL A 607 26.51 12.76 -3.40
C VAL A 607 25.85 14.03 -2.89
N LYS A 608 26.58 14.88 -2.17
CA LYS A 608 26.07 16.10 -1.55
C LYS A 608 26.64 17.33 -2.26
N ILE A 609 25.74 18.13 -2.83
CA ILE A 609 26.04 19.43 -3.43
C ILE A 609 25.54 20.51 -2.45
N PRO A 610 26.43 21.34 -1.90
CA PRO A 610 26.11 22.25 -0.81
C PRO A 610 25.24 23.43 -1.29
N GLY A 611 24.21 23.76 -0.53
CA GLY A 611 23.48 25.02 -0.60
C GLY A 611 23.81 25.94 0.57
N ARG A 612 23.04 27.04 0.69
CA ARG A 612 23.19 28.00 1.80
C ARG A 612 22.79 27.42 3.15
N ASP A 613 21.68 26.67 3.21
CA ASP A 613 21.24 25.95 4.40
C ASP A 613 21.62 24.47 4.30
N ARG A 614 22.59 24.06 5.11
CA ARG A 614 23.11 22.68 5.16
C ARG A 614 22.23 21.74 6.00
N SER A 615 21.22 22.28 6.70
CA SER A 615 20.28 21.50 7.51
C SER A 615 19.09 20.99 6.71
N GLU A 616 18.92 21.44 5.47
CA GLU A 616 17.86 21.02 4.56
C GLU A 616 18.44 20.42 3.29
N ALA A 617 17.75 19.43 2.71
CA ALA A 617 18.12 18.86 1.41
C ALA A 617 16.92 18.56 0.52
N VAL A 618 17.13 18.67 -0.80
CA VAL A 618 16.28 18.05 -1.83
C VAL A 618 17.04 16.87 -2.40
N LEU A 619 16.37 15.73 -2.49
CA LEU A 619 16.95 14.50 -3.03
C LEU A 619 16.60 14.33 -4.51
N MET A 620 17.55 13.83 -5.28
CA MET A 620 17.33 13.23 -6.60
C MET A 620 17.86 11.80 -6.52
N CYS A 621 17.02 10.80 -6.77
CA CYS A 621 17.33 9.39 -6.54
C CYS A 621 17.13 8.56 -7.81
N ASP A 622 17.88 7.47 -7.91
CA ASP A 622 17.65 6.32 -8.79
C ASP A 622 17.97 5.03 -8.02
N HIS A 623 17.87 3.89 -8.68
CA HIS A 623 18.58 2.68 -8.28
C HIS A 623 19.61 2.27 -9.34
N TYR A 624 20.72 1.70 -8.91
CA TYR A 624 21.83 1.34 -9.81
C TYR A 624 22.05 -0.17 -9.96
N ASP A 625 21.30 -0.99 -9.22
CA ASP A 625 21.14 -2.43 -9.47
C ASP A 625 20.15 -2.73 -10.60
N THR A 626 20.16 -3.96 -11.11
CA THR A 626 19.30 -4.39 -12.23
C THR A 626 18.51 -5.67 -11.92
N ALA A 627 17.31 -5.78 -12.52
CA ALA A 627 16.43 -6.95 -12.41
C ALA A 627 17.05 -8.26 -12.90
N TYR A 628 16.49 -9.38 -12.47
CA TYR A 628 16.66 -10.65 -13.18
C TYR A 628 15.81 -10.74 -14.44
N MET A 629 16.35 -11.37 -15.47
CA MET A 629 15.66 -11.55 -16.76
C MET A 629 14.63 -12.69 -16.73
N GLU A 630 13.35 -12.35 -16.89
CA GLU A 630 12.22 -13.28 -16.87
C GLU A 630 12.25 -14.30 -18.02
N ASP A 631 12.75 -13.89 -19.18
CA ASP A 631 12.81 -14.71 -20.39
C ASP A 631 13.92 -15.76 -20.36
N LEU A 632 14.94 -15.58 -19.52
CA LEU A 632 15.93 -16.63 -19.20
C LEU A 632 15.48 -17.53 -18.05
N TYR A 633 14.62 -17.01 -17.17
CA TYR A 633 14.12 -17.75 -16.03
C TYR A 633 12.92 -18.64 -16.39
N TYR A 634 11.84 -18.09 -16.93
CA TYR A 634 10.59 -18.82 -17.08
C TYR A 634 10.60 -19.72 -18.34
N PRO A 635 10.33 -21.04 -18.20
CA PRO A 635 10.23 -21.93 -19.35
C PRO A 635 9.15 -21.52 -20.37
N SER A 636 8.06 -20.91 -19.90
CA SER A 636 7.01 -20.35 -20.76
C SER A 636 7.49 -19.23 -21.69
N ARG A 637 8.69 -18.67 -21.44
CA ARG A 637 9.33 -17.62 -22.24
C ARG A 637 10.60 -18.10 -22.97
N GLY A 638 10.89 -19.40 -22.92
CA GLY A 638 12.06 -20.01 -23.56
C GLY A 638 13.30 -20.15 -22.68
N GLY A 639 13.19 -19.79 -21.39
CA GLY A 639 14.24 -19.92 -20.38
C GLY A 639 14.30 -21.32 -19.76
N ASP A 640 15.25 -21.49 -18.84
CA ASP A 640 15.49 -22.76 -18.13
C ASP A 640 15.74 -22.57 -16.62
N ARG A 641 15.17 -21.51 -16.04
CA ARG A 641 15.32 -21.06 -14.64
C ARG A 641 16.67 -20.44 -14.29
N LEU A 642 17.40 -19.95 -15.30
CA LEU A 642 18.59 -19.14 -15.07
C LEU A 642 18.21 -17.79 -14.48
N ARG A 643 18.79 -17.43 -13.33
CA ARG A 643 18.76 -16.06 -12.79
C ARG A 643 19.99 -15.31 -13.25
N ALA A 644 19.84 -14.36 -14.14
CA ALA A 644 20.92 -13.52 -14.66
C ALA A 644 20.44 -12.08 -14.76
N ALA A 645 21.31 -11.14 -14.39
CA ALA A 645 20.95 -9.73 -14.31
C ALA A 645 20.78 -9.10 -15.71
N ALA A 646 19.77 -8.27 -15.89
CA ALA A 646 19.56 -7.49 -17.09
C ALA A 646 20.71 -6.50 -17.32
N SER A 647 20.90 -6.08 -18.59
CA SER A 647 21.94 -5.08 -18.89
C SER A 647 21.60 -3.73 -18.27
N GLY A 648 20.32 -3.42 -18.07
CA GLY A 648 19.87 -2.27 -17.29
C GLY A 648 19.96 -0.95 -18.03
N ALA A 649 19.87 -0.95 -19.37
CA ALA A 649 20.09 0.28 -20.12
C ALA A 649 19.01 1.30 -19.81
N ASP A 650 17.75 0.86 -19.82
CA ASP A 650 16.65 1.70 -19.39
C ASP A 650 16.39 1.53 -17.90
N ASP A 651 16.43 0.30 -17.38
CA ASP A 651 16.13 -0.13 -16.00
C ASP A 651 17.40 -0.56 -15.21
N ASN A 652 18.18 0.37 -14.65
CA ASN A 652 17.84 1.78 -14.50
C ASN A 652 18.99 2.75 -14.81
N HIS A 653 19.91 2.37 -15.69
CA HIS A 653 21.04 3.23 -16.03
C HIS A 653 20.67 4.50 -16.81
N SER A 654 19.46 4.57 -17.36
CA SER A 654 18.89 5.82 -17.87
C SER A 654 18.77 6.88 -16.75
N ALA A 655 18.25 6.49 -15.57
CA ALA A 655 18.18 7.36 -14.41
C ALA A 655 19.57 7.61 -13.79
N THR A 656 20.42 6.59 -13.70
CA THR A 656 21.81 6.75 -13.20
C THR A 656 22.58 7.79 -14.00
N ALA A 657 22.49 7.73 -15.34
CA ALA A 657 23.10 8.73 -16.20
C ALA A 657 22.52 10.13 -15.99
N ALA A 658 21.22 10.26 -15.72
CA ALA A 658 20.59 11.53 -15.42
C ALA A 658 21.14 12.15 -14.12
N LEU A 659 21.31 11.37 -13.05
CA LEU A 659 21.91 11.85 -11.80
C LEU A 659 23.37 12.28 -11.99
N MET A 660 24.15 11.52 -12.76
CA MET A 660 25.55 11.87 -13.06
C MET A 660 25.64 13.23 -13.77
N LEU A 661 24.74 13.51 -14.71
CA LEU A 661 24.67 14.82 -15.39
C LEU A 661 24.03 15.91 -14.52
N ALA A 662 23.12 15.56 -13.62
CA ALA A 662 22.55 16.48 -12.64
C ALA A 662 23.66 17.09 -11.76
N ALA A 663 24.63 16.29 -11.33
CA ALA A 663 25.75 16.77 -10.54
C ALA A 663 26.48 17.95 -11.20
N GLU A 664 26.63 17.91 -12.52
CA GLU A 664 27.34 18.94 -13.29
C GLU A 664 26.50 20.18 -13.51
N ALA A 665 25.21 19.97 -13.80
CA ALA A 665 24.28 21.07 -14.00
C ALA A 665 24.11 21.88 -12.70
N LEU A 666 24.08 21.19 -11.56
CA LEU A 666 23.81 21.77 -10.24
C LEU A 666 25.08 22.26 -9.52
N ALA A 667 26.25 21.68 -9.81
CA ALA A 667 27.52 22.11 -9.22
C ALA A 667 27.83 23.57 -9.59
N GLY A 668 27.79 24.45 -8.58
CA GLY A 668 28.06 25.88 -8.72
C GLY A 668 26.82 26.76 -8.90
N MET A 669 25.62 26.21 -8.78
CA MET A 669 24.40 27.01 -8.61
C MET A 669 24.33 27.63 -7.21
N ASP A 670 23.70 28.79 -7.08
CA ASP A 670 23.34 29.38 -5.79
C ASP A 670 22.08 28.70 -5.25
N LEU A 671 22.27 27.59 -4.54
CA LEU A 671 21.21 26.76 -3.99
C LEU A 671 20.80 27.27 -2.60
N ALA A 672 19.50 27.30 -2.31
CA ALA A 672 19.00 27.69 -0.99
C ALA A 672 19.28 26.60 0.06
N ARG A 673 19.23 25.34 -0.35
CA ARG A 673 19.43 24.13 0.47
C ARG A 673 20.29 23.10 -0.28
N ASP A 674 20.81 22.10 0.42
CA ASP A 674 21.63 21.07 -0.22
C ASP A 674 20.83 20.30 -1.28
N VAL A 675 21.52 19.83 -2.32
CA VAL A 675 21.00 18.78 -3.21
C VAL A 675 21.76 17.50 -2.94
N TRP A 676 21.04 16.42 -2.69
CA TRP A 676 21.60 15.09 -2.51
C TRP A 676 21.24 14.22 -3.70
N LEU A 677 22.23 13.79 -4.47
CA LEU A 677 22.03 12.75 -5.49
C LEU A 677 22.27 11.41 -4.82
N VAL A 678 21.31 10.50 -4.90
CA VAL A 678 21.34 9.24 -4.15
C VAL A 678 21.15 8.08 -5.10
N HIS A 679 22.21 7.30 -5.28
CA HIS A 679 22.11 6.01 -5.96
C HIS A 679 21.73 4.93 -4.94
N LEU A 680 20.48 4.47 -5.02
CA LEU A 680 19.94 3.42 -4.18
C LEU A 680 20.35 2.04 -4.71
N THR A 681 20.48 1.06 -3.82
CA THR A 681 20.73 -0.33 -4.22
C THR A 681 19.66 -1.27 -3.69
N GLY A 682 19.39 -2.35 -4.41
CA GLY A 682 18.44 -3.37 -4.02
C GLY A 682 17.00 -2.90 -4.12
N GLU A 683 16.72 -2.01 -5.07
CA GLU A 683 15.35 -1.78 -5.54
C GLU A 683 14.76 -3.10 -6.01
N GLU A 684 15.55 -3.80 -6.81
CA GLU A 684 15.10 -4.93 -7.60
C GLU A 684 14.83 -6.16 -6.75
N PHE A 685 13.96 -7.04 -7.26
CA PHE A 685 13.86 -8.35 -6.65
C PHE A 685 15.22 -9.07 -6.79
N PRO A 686 15.74 -9.71 -5.74
CA PRO A 686 15.09 -10.05 -4.47
C PRO A 686 14.91 -8.90 -3.49
N ALA A 687 15.90 -8.03 -3.34
CA ALA A 687 16.06 -7.13 -2.20
C ALA A 687 14.85 -6.24 -1.87
N ASP A 688 14.08 -5.76 -2.86
CA ASP A 688 12.82 -5.01 -2.69
C ASP A 688 13.01 -3.69 -1.93
N CYS A 689 13.41 -2.66 -2.68
CA CYS A 689 13.64 -1.29 -2.21
C CYS A 689 14.54 -1.23 -0.98
N LEU A 690 15.50 -2.14 -0.85
CA LEU A 690 16.33 -2.33 0.33
C LEU A 690 17.12 -1.04 0.67
N GLY A 691 17.67 -0.39 -0.35
CA GLY A 691 18.39 0.88 -0.22
C GLY A 691 17.51 2.03 0.25
N ALA A 692 16.32 2.20 -0.33
CA ALA A 692 15.36 3.21 0.11
C ALA A 692 14.88 2.97 1.55
N ARG A 693 14.60 1.71 1.91
CA ARG A 693 14.19 1.30 3.26
C ARG A 693 15.27 1.65 4.29
N ALA A 694 16.52 1.33 3.99
CA ALA A 694 17.65 1.65 4.87
C ALA A 694 17.83 3.17 5.00
N LEU A 695 17.78 3.91 3.89
CA LEU A 695 17.93 5.36 3.91
C LEU A 695 16.80 6.05 4.68
N ALA A 696 15.54 5.65 4.42
CA ALA A 696 14.38 6.22 5.10
C ALA A 696 14.43 5.96 6.61
N ARG A 697 14.84 4.76 7.03
CA ARG A 697 15.07 4.44 8.46
C ARG A 697 16.11 5.36 9.09
N ASP A 698 17.25 5.54 8.43
CA ASP A 698 18.37 6.31 8.98
C ASP A 698 18.09 7.84 8.96
N LEU A 699 17.32 8.33 7.98
CA LEU A 699 16.76 9.68 7.96
C LEU A 699 15.80 9.91 9.14
N LEU A 700 14.86 8.97 9.38
CA LEU A 700 13.92 9.02 10.50
C LEU A 700 14.62 8.97 11.86
N ALA A 701 15.71 8.22 11.96
CA ALA A 701 16.54 8.15 13.15
C ALA A 701 17.39 9.43 13.37
N GLY A 702 17.34 10.40 12.45
CA GLY A 702 18.12 11.63 12.52
C GLY A 702 19.63 11.41 12.32
N ARG A 703 20.06 10.26 11.79
CA ARG A 703 21.48 9.89 11.64
C ARG A 703 22.27 10.92 10.82
N PHE A 704 21.61 11.52 9.84
CA PHE A 704 22.18 12.49 8.93
C PHE A 704 22.09 13.94 9.40
N GLY A 705 21.27 14.24 10.42
CA GLY A 705 21.04 15.61 10.89
C GLY A 705 20.46 16.56 9.83
N VAL A 706 19.77 16.03 8.81
CA VAL A 706 19.19 16.80 7.69
C VAL A 706 17.68 16.63 7.64
N ARG A 707 16.97 17.69 7.27
CA ARG A 707 15.55 17.65 6.92
C ARG A 707 15.39 17.55 5.41
N VAL A 708 14.85 16.43 4.94
CA VAL A 708 14.50 16.28 3.52
C VAL A 708 13.24 17.08 3.22
N ARG A 709 13.35 18.05 2.32
CA ARG A 709 12.23 18.90 1.86
C ARG A 709 11.45 18.29 0.72
N GLY A 710 12.06 17.36 -0.01
CA GLY A 710 11.46 16.61 -1.09
C GLY A 710 12.45 15.66 -1.76
N ALA A 711 11.92 14.65 -2.44
CA ALA A 711 12.68 13.71 -3.25
C ALA A 711 12.08 13.59 -4.65
N TYR A 712 12.93 13.57 -5.68
CA TYR A 712 12.57 13.19 -7.03
C TYR A 712 13.26 11.85 -7.33
N VAL A 713 12.48 10.77 -7.44
CA VAL A 713 12.99 9.44 -7.78
C VAL A 713 12.84 9.25 -9.29
N LEU A 714 13.86 8.75 -9.97
CA LEU A 714 13.87 8.48 -11.40
C LEU A 714 13.99 6.98 -11.63
N ASP A 715 13.15 6.46 -12.49
CA ASP A 715 13.06 5.04 -12.82
C ASP A 715 12.62 4.89 -14.28
N MET A 716 13.37 4.14 -15.10
CA MET A 716 13.08 3.87 -16.52
C MET A 716 12.59 5.13 -17.25
N ILE A 717 13.52 6.02 -17.58
CA ILE A 717 13.17 7.34 -18.11
C ILE A 717 13.41 7.49 -19.61
N ALA A 718 13.83 6.43 -20.31
CA ALA A 718 14.32 6.55 -21.68
C ALA A 718 13.64 5.63 -22.71
N HIS A 719 12.63 4.84 -22.37
CA HIS A 719 11.82 4.12 -23.35
C HIS A 719 10.54 4.88 -23.75
N ASN A 720 10.60 5.55 -24.89
CA ASN A 720 9.44 6.26 -25.46
C ASN A 720 8.40 5.27 -26.05
N HIS A 721 7.29 5.06 -25.37
CA HIS A 721 6.30 4.02 -25.72
C HIS A 721 5.65 4.23 -27.11
N ASP A 722 5.72 3.22 -27.98
CA ASP A 722 5.31 3.37 -29.39
C ASP A 722 3.83 3.70 -29.62
N ARG A 723 2.93 3.18 -28.77
CA ARG A 723 1.48 3.43 -28.89
C ARG A 723 1.05 4.71 -28.16
N ASP A 724 1.93 5.24 -27.32
CA ASP A 724 1.63 6.37 -26.46
C ASP A 724 2.89 7.22 -26.22
N ARG A 725 3.36 7.80 -27.34
CA ARG A 725 4.63 8.50 -27.40
C ARG A 725 4.58 9.82 -26.65
N ASP A 726 5.77 10.23 -26.23
CA ASP A 726 6.08 11.54 -25.67
C ASP A 726 5.30 11.80 -24.35
N VAL A 727 4.81 10.74 -23.71
CA VAL A 727 4.18 10.76 -22.37
C VAL A 727 5.18 10.23 -21.35
N PHE A 728 5.25 10.87 -20.21
CA PHE A 728 5.91 10.35 -19.01
C PHE A 728 5.04 10.64 -17.78
N GLN A 729 5.33 9.97 -16.69
CA GLN A 729 4.59 10.08 -15.43
C GLN A 729 5.31 11.01 -14.46
N ILE A 730 4.52 11.92 -13.90
CA ILE A 730 4.82 12.64 -12.66
C ILE A 730 3.93 11.97 -11.61
N ALA A 731 4.49 11.02 -10.86
CA ALA A 731 3.74 10.22 -9.90
C ALA A 731 4.08 10.68 -8.45
N PRO A 732 3.35 11.66 -7.89
CA PRO A 732 3.59 12.13 -6.53
C PRO A 732 3.15 11.11 -5.49
N GLY A 733 3.87 11.08 -4.37
CA GLY A 733 3.40 10.48 -3.13
C GLY A 733 2.26 11.26 -2.47
N GLU A 734 1.88 10.83 -1.28
CA GLU A 734 0.77 11.44 -0.55
C GLU A 734 1.13 12.83 0.00
N GLY A 735 0.12 13.69 0.13
CA GLY A 735 0.18 14.92 0.91
C GLY A 735 0.68 16.16 0.16
N ARG A 736 0.67 17.29 0.89
CA ARG A 736 0.90 18.63 0.31
C ARG A 736 2.29 18.82 -0.28
N GLY A 737 3.31 18.28 0.39
CA GLY A 737 4.68 18.36 -0.09
C GLY A 737 4.83 17.72 -1.48
N SER A 738 4.34 16.49 -1.64
CA SER A 738 4.39 15.76 -2.90
C SER A 738 3.58 16.45 -4.01
N ALA A 739 2.39 16.98 -3.68
CA ALA A 739 1.59 17.78 -4.63
C ALA A 739 2.33 19.04 -5.10
N ARG A 740 3.04 19.75 -4.20
CA ARG A 740 3.88 20.91 -4.55
C ARG A 740 5.04 20.52 -5.45
N LEU A 741 5.75 19.42 -5.15
CA LEU A 741 6.84 18.92 -5.98
C LEU A 741 6.36 18.52 -7.38
N ALA A 742 5.17 17.92 -7.49
CA ALA A 742 4.58 17.58 -8.78
C ALA A 742 4.14 18.82 -9.57
N ARG A 743 3.66 19.87 -8.89
CA ARG A 743 3.43 21.18 -9.54
C ARG A 743 4.73 21.77 -10.09
N ILE A 744 5.84 21.67 -9.36
CA ILE A 744 7.17 22.11 -9.84
C ILE A 744 7.57 21.33 -11.10
N ALA A 745 7.43 19.99 -11.07
CA ALA A 745 7.72 19.12 -12.21
C ALA A 745 6.85 19.45 -13.44
N HIS A 746 5.56 19.72 -13.21
CA HIS A 746 4.65 20.16 -14.27
C HIS A 746 5.09 21.49 -14.90
N VAL A 747 5.45 22.49 -14.08
CA VAL A 747 5.94 23.77 -14.58
C VAL A 747 7.25 23.60 -15.37
N ALA A 748 8.19 22.77 -14.90
CA ALA A 748 9.41 22.46 -15.63
C ALA A 748 9.11 21.82 -17.00
N THR A 749 8.11 20.94 -17.07
CA THR A 749 7.63 20.33 -18.33
C THR A 749 7.05 21.36 -19.29
N GLU A 750 6.22 22.27 -18.80
CA GLU A 750 5.63 23.33 -19.64
C GLU A 750 6.72 24.29 -20.16
N ARG A 751 7.73 24.63 -19.34
CA ARG A 751 8.90 25.42 -19.79
C ARG A 751 9.68 24.70 -20.89
N TRP A 752 9.91 23.39 -20.74
CA TRP A 752 10.56 22.58 -21.77
C TRP A 752 9.79 22.66 -23.09
N ASN A 753 8.46 22.47 -23.03
CA ASN A 753 7.58 22.52 -24.19
C ASN A 753 7.55 23.90 -24.88
N VAL A 754 7.74 24.98 -24.13
CA VAL A 754 7.93 26.32 -24.72
C VAL A 754 9.31 26.43 -25.37
N GLY A 755 10.36 25.96 -24.71
CA GLY A 755 11.75 26.02 -25.19
C GLY A 755 12.00 25.24 -26.47
N THR A 756 11.35 24.08 -26.66
CA THR A 756 11.48 23.25 -27.86
C THR A 756 11.19 24.02 -29.16
N LYS A 757 10.30 25.02 -29.12
CA LYS A 757 10.01 25.90 -30.27
C LYS A 757 11.25 26.66 -30.75
N ALA A 758 12.11 27.08 -29.83
CA ALA A 758 13.34 27.81 -30.14
C ALA A 758 14.48 26.83 -30.45
N TRP A 759 14.66 25.78 -29.64
CA TRP A 759 15.79 24.85 -29.78
C TRP A 759 15.72 23.96 -31.01
N ASN A 760 14.51 23.71 -31.54
CA ASN A 760 14.33 22.92 -32.75
C ASN A 760 14.56 23.72 -34.05
N ALA A 761 15.01 24.97 -33.98
CA ALA A 761 15.42 25.73 -35.15
C ALA A 761 16.63 25.06 -35.85
N GLY A 762 16.36 24.23 -36.85
CA GLY A 762 17.38 23.48 -37.61
C GLY A 762 17.50 22.00 -37.24
N ARG A 763 16.81 21.53 -36.21
CA ARG A 763 16.62 20.11 -35.91
C ARG A 763 15.41 19.58 -36.69
N LYS A 764 15.47 18.34 -37.18
CA LYS A 764 14.36 17.71 -37.92
C LYS A 764 14.20 16.24 -37.60
N GLY A 765 12.95 15.80 -37.54
CA GLY A 765 12.61 14.38 -37.40
C GLY A 765 12.74 13.88 -35.96
N ARG A 766 12.60 12.56 -35.80
CA ARG A 766 12.60 11.89 -34.50
C ARG A 766 13.86 11.04 -34.31
N SER A 767 14.21 10.86 -33.04
CA SER A 767 15.20 9.90 -32.58
C SER A 767 15.04 8.56 -33.27
N LYS A 768 16.16 7.91 -33.58
CA LYS A 768 16.18 6.52 -34.03
C LYS A 768 16.75 5.69 -32.90
N ARG A 769 16.04 4.62 -32.54
CA ARG A 769 16.58 3.57 -31.67
C ARG A 769 17.72 2.86 -32.41
N VAL A 770 18.91 2.89 -31.84
CA VAL A 770 20.13 2.29 -32.40
C VAL A 770 20.80 1.42 -31.35
N GLU A 771 21.60 0.46 -31.80
CA GLU A 771 22.38 -0.39 -30.92
C GLU A 771 23.83 0.10 -30.83
N GLY A 772 24.43 -0.02 -29.65
CA GLY A 772 25.84 0.27 -29.43
C GLY A 772 26.13 1.63 -28.78
N PRO A 773 27.42 1.99 -28.65
CA PRO A 773 27.87 3.14 -27.86
C PRO A 773 27.78 4.47 -28.59
N GLU A 774 27.57 4.48 -29.91
CA GLU A 774 27.47 5.70 -30.71
C GLU A 774 26.04 6.27 -30.66
N PRO A 775 25.89 7.58 -30.35
CA PRO A 775 24.56 8.17 -30.25
C PRO A 775 23.87 8.24 -31.62
N PRO A 776 22.54 8.12 -31.66
CA PRO A 776 21.79 8.32 -32.90
C PRO A 776 21.98 9.74 -33.45
N PRO A 777 21.75 9.96 -34.76
CA PRO A 777 21.79 11.29 -35.36
C PRO A 777 20.90 12.29 -34.62
N ILE A 778 21.29 13.57 -34.64
CA ILE A 778 20.52 14.65 -34.03
C ILE A 778 19.07 14.66 -34.54
N ALA A 779 18.11 14.80 -33.63
CA ALA A 779 16.70 14.94 -33.95
C ALA A 779 16.06 16.11 -33.17
N GLU A 780 14.76 16.31 -33.36
CA GLU A 780 13.98 17.31 -32.62
C GLU A 780 13.88 16.94 -31.15
N HIS A 781 14.03 17.94 -30.27
CA HIS A 781 13.58 17.82 -28.89
C HIS A 781 12.05 17.61 -28.88
N PRO A 782 11.54 16.53 -28.29
CA PRO A 782 10.11 16.28 -28.25
C PRO A 782 9.42 17.24 -27.29
N THR A 783 8.19 17.64 -27.63
CA THR A 783 7.26 18.17 -26.63
C THR A 783 6.71 17.01 -25.82
N LEU A 784 6.77 17.10 -24.49
CA LEU A 784 6.38 16.02 -23.60
C LEU A 784 5.07 16.30 -22.87
N ILE A 785 4.36 15.23 -22.54
CA ILE A 785 3.17 15.24 -21.69
C ILE A 785 3.54 14.57 -20.37
N GLY A 786 3.76 15.37 -19.33
CA GLY A 786 3.88 14.88 -17.95
C GLY A 786 2.50 14.64 -17.36
N GLU A 787 2.03 13.39 -17.34
CA GLU A 787 0.76 13.05 -16.68
C GLU A 787 0.96 12.99 -15.17
N ILE A 788 0.09 13.67 -14.43
CA ILE A 788 0.13 13.65 -12.98
C ILE A 788 -0.77 12.54 -12.48
N ARG A 789 -0.16 11.51 -11.88
CA ARG A 789 -0.85 10.29 -11.42
C ARG A 789 -0.66 10.13 -9.91
N PRO A 790 -1.59 10.64 -9.07
CA PRO A 790 -1.52 10.54 -7.61
C PRO A 790 -1.38 9.11 -7.13
N GLU A 791 -0.92 8.93 -5.90
CA GLU A 791 -0.55 7.64 -5.33
C GLU A 791 -1.71 6.65 -5.19
N TRP A 792 -2.96 7.09 -5.27
CA TRP A 792 -4.14 6.22 -5.30
C TRP A 792 -4.68 5.97 -6.71
N ASP A 793 -4.14 6.63 -7.74
CA ASP A 793 -4.50 6.37 -9.14
C ASP A 793 -4.04 4.97 -9.54
N ARG A 794 -4.96 4.19 -10.12
CA ARG A 794 -4.66 2.84 -10.63
C ARG A 794 -3.55 2.78 -11.69
N ARG A 795 -3.28 3.90 -12.38
CA ARG A 795 -2.23 4.04 -13.40
C ARG A 795 -0.93 4.60 -12.83
N SER A 796 -0.89 5.00 -11.57
CA SER A 796 0.31 5.55 -10.95
C SER A 796 1.36 4.45 -10.80
N SER A 797 2.55 4.71 -11.34
CA SER A 797 3.70 3.84 -11.20
C SER A 797 4.52 4.07 -9.93
N LEU A 798 4.08 4.98 -9.03
CA LEU A 798 4.76 5.16 -7.74
C LEU A 798 4.83 3.84 -6.96
N TYR A 799 3.81 2.99 -7.14
CA TYR A 799 3.77 1.70 -6.49
C TYR A 799 4.91 0.79 -6.94
N ASN A 800 5.49 0.03 -6.00
CA ASN A 800 6.56 -0.91 -6.28
C ASN A 800 7.88 -0.28 -6.74
N THR A 801 8.14 0.94 -6.26
CA THR A 801 9.41 1.63 -6.49
C THR A 801 9.94 2.16 -5.16
N ASP A 802 11.19 2.59 -5.15
CA ASP A 802 11.79 3.31 -4.03
C ASP A 802 10.99 4.55 -3.60
N GLY A 803 10.28 5.19 -4.55
CA GLY A 803 9.39 6.32 -4.29
C GLY A 803 8.27 6.00 -3.30
N GLN A 804 7.73 4.77 -3.35
CA GLN A 804 6.72 4.33 -2.39
C GLN A 804 7.24 4.37 -0.95
N ILE A 805 8.49 3.94 -0.72
CA ILE A 805 9.08 3.87 0.62
C ILE A 805 9.15 5.26 1.25
N PHE A 806 9.57 6.27 0.48
CA PHE A 806 9.58 7.65 0.94
C PHE A 806 8.16 8.17 1.23
N SER A 807 7.20 7.90 0.33
CA SER A 807 5.80 8.30 0.49
C SER A 807 5.17 7.71 1.76
N ASP A 808 5.36 6.41 1.99
CA ASP A 808 4.80 5.68 3.14
C ASP A 808 5.35 6.24 4.47
N MET A 809 6.60 6.72 4.48
CA MET A 809 7.22 7.37 5.63
C MET A 809 6.85 8.84 5.78
N GLY A 810 6.19 9.45 4.79
CA GLY A 810 5.79 10.86 4.81
C GLY A 810 6.86 11.83 4.32
N ILE A 811 7.90 11.33 3.66
CA ILE A 811 8.87 12.17 2.96
C ILE A 811 8.23 12.60 1.63
N PRO A 812 8.07 13.91 1.35
CA PRO A 812 7.51 14.38 0.09
C PRO A 812 8.29 13.83 -1.10
N VAL A 813 7.59 13.23 -2.06
CA VAL A 813 8.26 12.52 -3.16
C VAL A 813 7.47 12.61 -4.46
N VAL A 814 8.19 12.61 -5.58
CA VAL A 814 7.65 12.44 -6.94
C VAL A 814 8.52 11.43 -7.67
N LEU A 815 7.89 10.40 -8.22
CA LEU A 815 8.53 9.51 -9.18
C LEU A 815 8.40 10.08 -10.60
N PHE A 816 9.53 10.22 -11.28
CA PHE A 816 9.64 10.43 -12.72
C PHE A 816 9.87 9.07 -13.38
N MET A 817 8.98 8.69 -14.27
CA MET A 817 9.06 7.43 -14.98
C MET A 817 8.45 7.57 -16.35
N GLU A 818 8.87 6.79 -17.32
CA GLU A 818 8.20 6.71 -18.60
C GLU A 818 6.73 6.30 -18.50
N ASN A 819 6.01 6.31 -19.63
CA ASN A 819 4.65 5.79 -19.67
C ASN A 819 4.66 4.26 -19.61
N TYR A 820 4.81 3.76 -18.38
CA TYR A 820 5.04 2.37 -18.02
C TYR A 820 3.99 1.42 -18.63
N ASP A 821 4.49 0.41 -19.34
CA ASP A 821 3.72 -0.76 -19.78
C ASP A 821 4.46 -2.02 -19.31
N ILE A 822 3.91 -2.67 -18.28
CA ILE A 822 4.45 -3.91 -17.70
C ILE A 822 4.58 -5.06 -18.72
N ASN A 823 3.93 -4.96 -19.87
CA ASN A 823 3.99 -5.96 -20.93
C ASN A 823 5.02 -5.66 -22.04
N ARG A 824 5.72 -4.52 -22.00
CA ARG A 824 6.67 -4.15 -23.04
C ARG A 824 7.87 -5.10 -23.08
N THR A 825 8.45 -5.25 -24.28
CA THR A 825 9.77 -5.87 -24.46
C THR A 825 10.85 -4.92 -23.97
N GLY A 826 11.93 -5.46 -23.39
CA GLY A 826 13.00 -4.66 -22.79
C GLY A 826 12.73 -4.26 -21.34
N TYR A 827 11.78 -4.93 -20.67
CA TYR A 827 11.51 -4.75 -19.25
C TYR A 827 11.67 -6.11 -18.55
N HIS A 828 12.63 -6.19 -17.62
CA HIS A 828 13.07 -7.44 -16.97
C HIS A 828 13.35 -8.58 -17.97
N ASP A 829 13.96 -8.29 -19.13
CA ASP A 829 14.27 -9.29 -20.16
C ASP A 829 15.60 -9.00 -20.88
N THR A 830 16.02 -9.89 -21.78
CA THR A 830 17.31 -9.75 -22.49
C THR A 830 17.41 -8.52 -23.40
N GLU A 831 16.30 -7.86 -23.72
CA GLU A 831 16.26 -6.74 -24.64
C GLU A 831 16.41 -5.39 -23.93
N ASP A 832 16.49 -5.34 -22.60
CA ASP A 832 16.83 -4.10 -21.87
C ASP A 832 18.29 -3.70 -22.13
N THR A 833 18.47 -2.97 -23.22
CA THR A 833 19.75 -2.66 -23.87
C THR A 833 19.63 -1.31 -24.57
N MET A 834 20.76 -0.76 -25.04
CA MET A 834 20.80 0.49 -25.81
C MET A 834 19.81 0.54 -26.98
N LYS A 835 19.48 -0.62 -27.57
CA LYS A 835 18.52 -0.77 -28.66
C LYS A 835 17.12 -0.23 -28.31
N ASN A 836 16.74 -0.20 -27.03
CA ASN A 836 15.42 0.25 -26.60
C ASN A 836 15.39 1.70 -26.09
N ILE A 837 16.54 2.37 -26.06
CA ILE A 837 16.68 3.76 -25.60
C ILE A 837 16.27 4.73 -26.72
N ASP A 838 15.33 5.62 -26.40
CA ASP A 838 15.03 6.81 -27.20
C ASP A 838 15.79 8.00 -26.61
N LEU A 839 16.89 8.40 -27.29
CA LEU A 839 17.79 9.45 -26.79
C LEU A 839 17.07 10.78 -26.52
N ASP A 840 16.37 11.33 -27.52
CA ASP A 840 15.79 12.67 -27.39
C ASP A 840 14.67 12.70 -26.33
N TYR A 841 13.91 11.61 -26.19
CA TYR A 841 12.92 11.46 -25.11
C TYR A 841 13.60 11.37 -23.74
N GLY A 842 14.56 10.45 -23.56
CA GLY A 842 15.21 10.24 -22.27
C GLY A 842 16.01 11.45 -21.80
N ALA A 843 16.71 12.12 -22.73
CA ALA A 843 17.42 13.36 -22.43
C ALA A 843 16.46 14.50 -22.04
N ALA A 844 15.28 14.57 -22.65
CA ALA A 844 14.25 15.55 -22.29
C ALA A 844 13.67 15.28 -20.89
N VAL A 845 13.32 14.04 -20.56
CA VAL A 845 12.83 13.66 -19.23
C VAL A 845 13.91 13.93 -18.17
N ALA A 846 15.17 13.55 -18.43
CA ALA A 846 16.29 13.85 -17.55
C ALA A 846 16.47 15.36 -17.33
N ALA A 847 16.41 16.17 -18.39
CA ALA A 847 16.53 17.62 -18.30
C ALA A 847 15.40 18.24 -17.45
N ILE A 848 14.16 17.78 -17.63
CA ILE A 848 13.01 18.23 -16.83
C ILE A 848 13.17 17.84 -15.36
N ALA A 849 13.64 16.63 -15.07
CA ALA A 849 13.88 16.19 -13.69
C ALA A 849 14.97 17.04 -13.01
N ILE A 850 16.08 17.32 -13.70
CA ILE A 850 17.16 18.19 -13.22
C ILE A 850 16.63 19.62 -12.94
N GLU A 851 15.84 20.19 -13.85
CA GLU A 851 15.21 21.50 -13.68
C GLU A 851 14.27 21.51 -12.46
N SER A 852 13.52 20.42 -12.26
CA SER A 852 12.60 20.28 -11.13
C SER A 852 13.33 20.26 -9.78
N VAL A 853 14.44 19.53 -9.70
CA VAL A 853 15.34 19.51 -8.53
C VAL A 853 15.94 20.88 -8.29
N ALA A 854 16.43 21.54 -9.36
CA ALA A 854 17.00 22.89 -9.26
C ALA A 854 15.98 23.91 -8.72
N GLU A 855 14.74 23.89 -9.21
CA GLU A 855 13.67 24.76 -8.71
C GLU A 855 13.35 24.45 -7.25
N ALA A 856 13.17 23.18 -6.90
CA ALA A 856 12.90 22.78 -5.51
C ALA A 856 14.05 23.12 -4.56
N ALA A 857 15.30 23.14 -5.01
CA ALA A 857 16.48 23.46 -4.21
C ALA A 857 16.79 24.96 -4.12
N THR A 858 16.23 25.78 -5.01
CA THR A 858 16.43 27.24 -5.06
C THR A 858 15.23 28.03 -4.57
N ALA A 859 14.04 27.42 -4.51
CA ALA A 859 12.87 28.00 -3.88
C ALA A 859 13.20 28.44 -2.44
N PRO A 860 12.69 29.59 -1.97
CA PRO A 860 13.00 30.12 -0.65
C PRO A 860 12.62 29.19 0.51
#